data_AF-A0A818L3I4-F1
#
_entry.id   AF-A0A818L3I4-F1
#
_cell.length_a   1.000
_cell.length_b   1.000
_cell.length_c   1.000
_cell.angle_alpha   90.00
_cell.angle_beta   90.00
_cell.angle_gamma   90.00
#
_symmetry.space_group_name_H-M   'P 1'
#
loop_
_entity.id
_entity.type
_entity.pdbx_description
1 polymer ?
#
loop_
_entity_poly.entity_id
_entity_poly.type
_entity_poly.pdbx_seq_one_letter_code
_entity_poly.pdbx_strand_id
1 'polypeptide(L)'
;MTEIYSFGNLPVIAHAWNKDRTQIAVSLGKNDVRIYHKIAGKWKLIHTLCEHLSRVLAIDWAPKTNQIVSASADYNAYVWTLENDVWKPQMVELQRTSRAVCCAKWSPQENKFVIGSSDKNVAICYYEKDQRFWAAEMIKKKPKSTVTCIAWHPNNQLIAVGSCDYRCRIYSAFIKIVDDQAQTSNWGTIKNTNELLYEFQSESGWIHDVAFSPLGDNLAWVSHNSIIFAVSAKNPSQIKMEITNYLPFRCVIFINESMLIVGGHEFSPLIYNYDQDKGTIEFVEKLDRQEVSTGRSSIGQEVDFVTPYQASRRFDQPAMQTQTPEPISTHQSMITQIVPYQNENGNLVKISSADLFGQIVIWNLNDKKEIVIEAGQELRGDVDETLTLELRSGKAEIFGTELAIGQKYQFTSGMKFSIFTYWGCTIISSHDDYYVARDENPMHIYLNVHGMLEQLRQKAESEKTRGPRIMVAGLPDVGKSTLCRMLVNWAARLGRTPILVDLDVGQNQVSIPGTIASMVIRRPASVEEGFRIEMPLVFHYGYKTPGENIGLYNEIVSSMAMYVNIRSENVEKSLISGIVVNTCGYIRQEGYESFKHVAKAFDVDIIIVLDSEWLATKLISDLPSVKVITLPKSGGVVPKDAAKDKFRENKIREYFYGPKNNICPHVFTIEFNEIKMYKIGAPQIPDSCLPAGMILKNPYNKILPIAPSAALVHHVLSVSSSNDPEQLLAKNLLGFVVVQHVDSDKRTLTLLAPQPNIKNKLLIVSDVLFVDLK
;
A
#
# COMPACT_ATOMS: atom_id res chain seq x y z
N MET A 1 -15.33 15.79 -2.59
CA MET A 1 -15.22 15.58 -4.05
C MET A 1 -14.40 16.70 -4.66
N THR A 2 -13.54 16.38 -5.62
CA THR A 2 -12.76 17.33 -6.41
C THR A 2 -13.66 18.23 -7.26
N GLU A 3 -13.45 19.55 -7.24
CA GLU A 3 -14.22 20.51 -8.03
C GLU A 3 -13.36 21.05 -9.19
N ILE A 4 -13.87 21.01 -10.42
CA ILE A 4 -13.13 21.43 -11.62
C ILE A 4 -13.81 22.67 -12.23
N TYR A 5 -13.02 23.71 -12.49
CA TYR A 5 -13.47 24.95 -13.10
C TYR A 5 -12.59 25.29 -14.30
N SER A 6 -13.19 25.79 -15.38
CA SER A 6 -12.46 26.30 -16.55
C SER A 6 -12.73 27.80 -16.71
N PHE A 7 -11.65 28.57 -16.89
CA PHE A 7 -11.68 30.02 -17.09
C PHE A 7 -11.30 30.43 -18.53
N GLY A 8 -11.47 29.50 -19.47
CA GLY A 8 -11.13 29.64 -20.90
C GLY A 8 -9.91 28.81 -21.30
N ASN A 9 -9.51 28.89 -22.57
CA ASN A 9 -8.42 28.07 -23.13
C ASN A 9 -7.04 28.76 -23.09
N LEU A 10 -6.85 29.69 -22.13
CA LEU A 10 -5.62 30.45 -21.97
C LEU A 10 -4.89 30.00 -20.71
N PRO A 11 -3.55 30.03 -20.69
CA PRO A 11 -2.77 29.55 -19.56
C PRO A 11 -3.02 30.39 -18.31
N VAL A 12 -3.37 29.74 -17.20
CA VAL A 12 -3.44 30.40 -15.89
C VAL A 12 -2.02 30.49 -15.35
N ILE A 13 -1.45 31.69 -15.39
CA ILE A 13 -0.08 31.95 -14.91
C ILE A 13 -0.06 32.11 -13.39
N ALA A 14 -1.07 32.81 -12.86
CA ALA A 14 -1.23 33.02 -11.43
C ALA A 14 -2.72 33.11 -11.07
N HIS A 15 -3.08 32.61 -9.90
CA HIS A 15 -4.41 32.77 -9.32
C HIS A 15 -4.34 33.05 -7.81
N ALA A 16 -5.33 33.77 -7.31
CA ALA A 16 -5.48 34.07 -5.89
C ALA A 16 -6.96 34.16 -5.50
N TRP A 17 -7.27 33.78 -4.27
CA TRP A 17 -8.64 33.72 -3.75
C TRP A 17 -8.88 34.81 -2.71
N ASN A 18 -10.07 35.42 -2.72
CA ASN A 18 -10.48 36.28 -1.61
C ASN A 18 -10.73 35.45 -0.34
N LYS A 19 -10.84 36.11 0.83
CA LYS A 19 -11.00 35.45 2.13
C LYS A 19 -12.14 34.43 2.17
N ASP A 20 -13.31 34.82 1.66
CA ASP A 20 -14.53 34.00 1.74
C ASP A 20 -14.64 32.97 0.60
N ARG A 21 -13.65 32.90 -0.29
CA ARG A 21 -13.59 32.02 -1.48
C ARG A 21 -14.76 32.20 -2.45
N THR A 22 -15.41 33.36 -2.39
CA THR A 22 -16.51 33.77 -3.28
C THR A 22 -15.99 34.45 -4.55
N GLN A 23 -14.75 34.94 -4.55
CA GLN A 23 -14.11 35.60 -5.67
C GLN A 23 -12.70 35.03 -5.92
N ILE A 24 -12.30 35.02 -7.19
CA ILE A 24 -10.99 34.59 -7.64
C ILE A 24 -10.41 35.59 -8.63
N ALA A 25 -9.15 35.97 -8.43
CA ALA A 25 -8.37 36.79 -9.34
C ALA A 25 -7.44 35.88 -10.15
N VAL A 26 -7.47 36.00 -11.47
CA VAL A 26 -6.77 35.09 -12.40
C VAL A 26 -6.01 35.90 -13.46
N SER A 27 -4.73 35.56 -13.67
CA SER A 27 -3.94 36.02 -14.82
C SER A 27 -3.93 34.94 -15.90
N LEU A 28 -4.43 35.28 -17.09
CA LEU A 28 -4.54 34.38 -18.24
C LEU A 28 -3.42 34.59 -19.28
N GLY A 29 -2.21 34.92 -18.80
CA GLY A 29 -1.04 35.15 -19.66
C GLY A 29 -1.11 36.44 -20.51
N LYS A 30 -2.04 37.32 -20.18
CA LYS A 30 -2.25 38.65 -20.78
C LYS A 30 -1.84 39.75 -19.81
N ASN A 31 -2.03 41.00 -20.23
CA ASN A 31 -1.74 42.19 -19.43
C ASN A 31 -2.90 42.62 -18.52
N ASP A 32 -3.97 41.82 -18.43
CA ASP A 32 -5.10 42.06 -17.54
C ASP A 32 -5.17 41.03 -16.39
N VAL A 33 -5.66 41.48 -15.24
CA VAL A 33 -6.12 40.58 -14.16
C VAL A 33 -7.63 40.52 -14.17
N ARG A 34 -8.20 39.32 -14.20
CA ARG A 34 -9.65 39.10 -14.25
C ARG A 34 -10.17 38.61 -12.91
N ILE A 35 -11.19 39.28 -12.39
CA ILE A 35 -11.85 38.91 -11.14
C ILE A 35 -13.20 38.27 -11.46
N TYR A 36 -13.36 37.03 -11.03
CA TYR A 36 -14.61 36.28 -11.16
C TYR A 36 -15.30 36.15 -9.81
N HIS A 37 -16.63 36.15 -9.82
CA HIS A 37 -17.47 35.90 -8.65
C HIS A 37 -18.33 34.65 -8.86
N LYS A 38 -18.48 33.84 -7.81
CA LYS A 38 -19.28 32.61 -7.86
C LYS A 38 -20.75 32.92 -7.57
N ILE A 39 -21.59 32.89 -8.60
CA ILE A 39 -23.05 33.11 -8.51
C ILE A 39 -23.77 31.85 -8.97
N ALA A 40 -24.61 31.27 -8.11
CA ALA A 40 -25.39 30.05 -8.40
C ALA A 40 -24.52 28.89 -8.96
N GLY A 41 -23.33 28.69 -8.38
CA GLY A 41 -22.40 27.62 -8.75
C GLY A 41 -21.57 27.89 -10.03
N LYS A 42 -21.77 29.01 -10.72
CA LYS A 42 -21.00 29.39 -11.91
C LYS A 42 -20.14 30.63 -11.66
N TRP A 43 -18.95 30.65 -12.25
CA TRP A 43 -18.06 31.80 -12.21
C TRP A 43 -18.44 32.82 -13.28
N LYS A 44 -18.70 34.07 -12.87
CA LYS A 44 -18.97 35.20 -13.77
C LYS A 44 -17.89 36.26 -13.60
N LEU A 45 -17.37 36.77 -14.72
CA LEU A 45 -16.43 37.89 -14.72
C LEU A 45 -17.15 39.15 -14.21
N ILE A 46 -16.61 39.77 -13.18
CA ILE A 46 -17.17 41.01 -12.60
C ILE A 46 -16.27 42.23 -12.86
N HIS A 47 -14.95 42.06 -12.84
CA HIS A 47 -14.00 43.15 -13.09
C HIS A 47 -12.80 42.67 -13.91
N THR A 48 -12.21 43.61 -14.65
CA THR A 48 -10.96 43.43 -15.40
C THR A 48 -10.04 44.60 -15.07
N LEU A 49 -8.84 44.29 -14.58
CA LEU A 49 -7.82 45.27 -14.17
C LEU A 49 -6.78 45.41 -15.29
N CYS A 50 -6.70 46.59 -15.93
CA CYS A 50 -6.02 46.76 -17.24
C CYS A 50 -4.83 47.74 -17.27
N GLU A 51 -4.22 48.08 -16.13
CA GLU A 51 -3.13 49.07 -16.10
C GLU A 51 -1.75 48.53 -16.52
N HIS A 52 -1.57 47.22 -16.57
CA HIS A 52 -0.30 46.64 -16.98
C HIS A 52 -0.10 46.72 -18.51
N LEU A 53 1.14 46.96 -18.91
CA LEU A 53 1.53 47.09 -20.33
C LEU A 53 2.03 45.76 -20.91
N SER A 54 2.27 44.76 -20.05
CA SER A 54 2.78 43.44 -20.42
C SER A 54 2.16 42.37 -19.52
N ARG A 55 2.54 41.11 -19.73
CA ARG A 55 1.93 39.95 -19.06
C ARG A 55 2.04 40.03 -17.54
N VAL A 56 0.94 39.78 -16.85
CA VAL A 56 0.93 39.66 -15.38
C VAL A 56 1.47 38.29 -14.99
N LEU A 57 2.58 38.28 -14.24
CA LEU A 57 3.33 37.07 -13.88
C LEU A 57 3.00 36.54 -12.49
N ALA A 58 2.57 37.41 -11.57
CA ALA A 58 2.19 37.01 -10.23
C ALA A 58 1.02 37.85 -9.70
N ILE A 59 0.16 37.21 -8.93
CA ILE A 59 -0.97 37.80 -8.23
C ILE A 59 -0.96 37.26 -6.81
N ASP A 60 -1.23 38.13 -5.84
CA ASP A 60 -1.51 37.72 -4.47
C ASP A 60 -2.63 38.59 -3.88
N TRP A 61 -3.56 37.95 -3.18
CA TRP A 61 -4.76 38.61 -2.64
C TRP A 61 -4.69 38.61 -1.11
N ALA A 62 -4.62 39.80 -0.53
CA ALA A 62 -4.58 40.03 0.90
C ALA A 62 -5.95 39.69 1.54
N PRO A 63 -6.03 38.68 2.43
CA PRO A 63 -7.31 38.20 2.95
C PRO A 63 -8.03 39.15 3.93
N LYS A 64 -7.34 40.00 4.69
CA LYS A 64 -7.95 40.90 5.68
C LYS A 64 -8.34 42.25 5.08
N THR A 65 -7.45 42.84 4.28
CA THR A 65 -7.60 44.16 3.68
C THR A 65 -8.34 44.13 2.34
N ASN A 66 -8.49 42.96 1.74
CA ASN A 66 -9.07 42.75 0.41
C ASN A 66 -8.33 43.51 -0.70
N GLN A 67 -7.03 43.77 -0.50
CA GLN A 67 -6.16 44.36 -1.52
C GLN A 67 -5.54 43.26 -2.40
N ILE A 68 -5.30 43.58 -3.67
CA ILE A 68 -4.63 42.66 -4.60
C ILE A 68 -3.30 43.29 -4.99
N VAL A 69 -2.23 42.51 -4.98
CA VAL A 69 -0.97 42.91 -5.62
C VAL A 69 -0.81 42.15 -6.93
N SER A 70 -0.47 42.87 -7.99
CA SER A 70 -0.13 42.28 -9.30
C SER A 70 1.26 42.72 -9.73
N ALA A 71 2.04 41.77 -10.23
CA ALA A 71 3.39 41.99 -10.75
C ALA A 71 3.49 41.55 -12.21
N SER A 72 4.21 42.32 -13.01
CA SER A 72 4.19 42.17 -14.47
C SER A 72 5.58 42.20 -15.10
N ALA A 73 5.62 41.66 -16.32
CA ALA A 73 6.76 41.76 -17.21
C ALA A 73 7.03 43.20 -17.72
N ASP A 74 6.16 44.17 -17.42
CA ASP A 74 6.36 45.60 -17.69
C ASP A 74 7.23 46.34 -16.65
N TYR A 75 7.78 45.59 -15.70
CA TYR A 75 8.70 46.04 -14.64
C TYR A 75 8.00 46.71 -13.46
N ASN A 76 6.68 46.85 -13.52
CA ASN A 76 5.88 47.49 -12.48
C ASN A 76 5.11 46.46 -11.66
N ALA A 77 4.74 46.90 -10.46
CA ALA A 77 3.75 46.26 -9.63
C ALA A 77 2.65 47.27 -9.26
N TYR A 78 1.42 46.79 -9.19
CA TYR A 78 0.28 47.60 -8.74
C TYR A 78 -0.35 46.95 -7.51
N VAL A 79 -0.75 47.80 -6.56
CA VAL A 79 -1.66 47.45 -5.48
C VAL A 79 -3.04 47.97 -5.86
N TRP A 80 -4.02 47.07 -5.88
CA TRP A 80 -5.40 47.37 -6.21
C TRP A 80 -6.22 47.42 -4.93
N THR A 81 -6.92 48.53 -4.74
CA THR A 81 -7.85 48.72 -3.60
C THR A 81 -9.25 48.89 -4.13
N LEU A 82 -10.22 48.21 -3.52
CA LEU A 82 -11.62 48.31 -3.89
C LEU A 82 -12.28 49.49 -3.15
N GLU A 83 -12.68 50.53 -3.89
CA GLU A 83 -13.39 51.69 -3.35
C GLU A 83 -14.68 51.92 -4.14
N ASN A 84 -15.83 51.95 -3.46
CA ASN A 84 -17.16 52.12 -4.09
C ASN A 84 -17.41 51.13 -5.24
N ASP A 85 -17.04 49.87 -5.05
CA ASP A 85 -17.18 48.78 -6.05
C ASP A 85 -16.32 48.97 -7.32
N VAL A 86 -15.34 49.88 -7.28
CA VAL A 86 -14.38 50.12 -8.34
C VAL A 86 -12.96 49.86 -7.84
N TRP A 87 -12.21 49.02 -8.55
CA TRP A 87 -10.81 48.76 -8.25
C TRP A 87 -9.94 49.93 -8.68
N LYS A 88 -9.26 50.56 -7.72
CA LYS A 88 -8.32 51.65 -7.97
C LYS A 88 -6.89 51.11 -7.98
N PRO A 89 -6.13 51.31 -9.08
CA PRO A 89 -4.73 50.97 -9.15
C PRO A 89 -3.88 51.98 -8.39
N GLN A 90 -2.88 51.49 -7.66
CA GLN A 90 -1.81 52.30 -7.12
C GLN A 90 -0.46 51.69 -7.50
N MET A 91 0.34 52.44 -8.26
CA MET A 91 1.65 51.99 -8.69
C MET A 91 2.62 51.96 -7.50
N VAL A 92 3.44 50.92 -7.45
CA VAL A 92 4.50 50.76 -6.46
C VAL A 92 5.77 51.42 -6.96
N GLU A 93 6.42 52.25 -6.13
CA GLU A 93 7.64 52.95 -6.54
C GLU A 93 8.86 52.03 -6.46
N LEU A 94 9.11 51.29 -7.55
CA LEU A 94 10.21 50.34 -7.65
C LEU A 94 11.49 51.00 -8.15
N GLN A 95 12.10 51.82 -7.30
CA GLN A 95 13.37 52.45 -7.64
C GLN A 95 14.44 51.38 -7.92
N ARG A 96 15.07 51.47 -9.11
CA ARG A 96 16.18 50.61 -9.58
C ARG A 96 15.80 49.20 -10.05
N THR A 97 14.51 48.90 -10.19
CA THR A 97 14.05 47.72 -10.94
C THR A 97 14.01 48.03 -12.43
N SER A 98 14.73 47.25 -13.23
CA SER A 98 14.94 47.50 -14.67
C SER A 98 14.50 46.35 -15.57
N ARG A 99 13.92 45.28 -14.98
CA ARG A 99 13.42 44.10 -15.69
C ARG A 99 12.15 43.58 -15.05
N ALA A 100 11.58 42.51 -15.63
CA ALA A 100 10.31 41.91 -15.24
C ALA A 100 10.27 41.57 -13.75
N VAL A 101 9.16 41.94 -13.10
CA VAL A 101 8.82 41.53 -11.74
C VAL A 101 8.16 40.15 -11.84
N CYS A 102 8.88 39.13 -11.41
CA CYS A 102 8.51 37.72 -11.62
C CYS A 102 7.58 37.17 -10.54
N CYS A 103 7.68 37.66 -9.31
CA CYS A 103 6.89 37.19 -8.18
C CYS A 103 6.55 38.35 -7.22
N ALA A 104 5.37 38.25 -6.58
CA ALA A 104 4.91 39.19 -5.56
C ALA A 104 4.07 38.44 -4.52
N LYS A 105 4.30 38.70 -3.23
CA LYS A 105 3.56 38.07 -2.11
C LYS A 105 3.32 39.02 -0.94
N TRP A 106 2.09 39.05 -0.44
CA TRP A 106 1.70 39.76 0.78
C TRP A 106 2.29 39.12 2.02
N SER A 107 2.61 39.95 3.01
CA SER A 107 3.01 39.50 4.33
C SER A 107 1.80 38.93 5.11
N PRO A 108 2.00 37.98 6.05
CA PRO A 108 0.90 37.41 6.85
C PRO A 108 0.07 38.44 7.65
N GLN A 109 0.68 39.58 8.00
CA GLN A 109 -0.01 40.69 8.66
C GLN A 109 -0.56 41.74 7.69
N GLU A 110 -0.28 41.62 6.39
CA GLU A 110 -0.71 42.53 5.32
C GLU A 110 -0.26 43.98 5.49
N ASN A 111 0.79 44.20 6.28
CA ASN A 111 1.43 45.50 6.45
C ASN A 111 2.55 45.75 5.43
N LYS A 112 3.03 44.68 4.77
CA LYS A 112 4.11 44.69 3.78
C LYS A 112 3.81 43.68 2.67
N PHE A 113 4.52 43.78 1.56
CA PHE A 113 4.62 42.70 0.58
C PHE A 113 6.04 42.67 0.01
N VAL A 114 6.45 41.56 -0.60
CA VAL A 114 7.76 41.47 -1.27
C VAL A 114 7.56 41.22 -2.74
N ILE A 115 8.41 41.84 -3.54
CA ILE A 115 8.54 41.56 -4.97
C ILE A 115 9.93 41.01 -5.29
N GLY A 116 9.98 40.14 -6.30
CA GLY A 116 11.21 39.56 -6.84
C GLY A 116 11.30 39.81 -8.34
N SER A 117 12.47 40.23 -8.81
CA SER A 117 12.68 40.62 -10.20
C SER A 117 13.77 39.79 -10.90
N SER A 118 13.67 39.73 -12.22
CA SER A 118 14.66 39.14 -13.13
C SER A 118 15.97 39.93 -13.25
N ASP A 119 16.03 41.14 -12.68
CA ASP A 119 17.28 41.89 -12.50
C ASP A 119 17.96 41.63 -11.14
N LYS A 120 17.65 40.48 -10.53
CA LYS A 120 18.29 39.99 -9.30
C LYS A 120 17.92 40.80 -8.06
N ASN A 121 16.92 41.66 -8.16
CA ASN A 121 16.46 42.49 -7.07
C ASN A 121 15.33 41.80 -6.29
N VAL A 122 15.34 42.02 -4.99
CA VAL A 122 14.23 41.72 -4.08
C VAL A 122 13.94 43.00 -3.31
N ALA A 123 12.68 43.41 -3.29
CA ALA A 123 12.25 44.64 -2.63
C ALA A 123 11.10 44.34 -1.65
N ILE A 124 11.22 44.83 -0.42
CA ILE A 124 10.15 44.79 0.57
C ILE A 124 9.41 46.11 0.48
N CYS A 125 8.13 46.04 0.14
CA CYS A 125 7.29 47.19 -0.11
C CYS A 125 6.35 47.42 1.08
N TYR A 126 6.14 48.69 1.42
CA TYR A 126 5.27 49.12 2.49
C TYR A 126 4.56 50.42 2.14
N TYR A 127 3.41 50.65 2.77
CA TYR A 127 2.59 51.83 2.50
C TYR A 127 3.00 53.00 3.40
N GLU A 128 3.48 54.08 2.80
CA GLU A 128 3.83 55.29 3.52
C GLU A 128 2.61 56.20 3.62
N LYS A 129 1.92 56.18 4.78
CA LYS A 129 0.64 56.86 5.00
C LYS A 129 0.72 58.37 4.78
N ASP A 130 1.83 59.00 5.16
CA ASP A 130 2.01 60.44 5.10
C ASP A 130 2.12 60.94 3.65
N GLN A 131 2.79 60.16 2.80
CA GLN A 131 3.04 60.51 1.40
C GLN A 131 2.06 59.82 0.43
N ARG A 132 1.23 58.90 0.94
CA ARG A 132 0.18 58.15 0.20
C ARG A 132 0.71 57.39 -1.01
N PHE A 133 1.87 56.75 -0.90
CA PHE A 133 2.41 55.87 -1.93
C PHE A 133 3.02 54.60 -1.33
N TRP A 134 3.26 53.62 -2.19
CA TRP A 134 3.96 52.39 -1.81
C TRP A 134 5.46 52.56 -2.06
N ALA A 135 6.22 52.64 -0.97
CA ALA A 135 7.67 52.69 -0.99
C ALA A 135 8.26 51.28 -1.05
N ALA A 136 9.47 51.14 -1.61
CA ALA A 136 10.17 49.88 -1.73
C ALA A 136 11.58 49.97 -1.13
N GLU A 137 11.89 49.10 -0.15
CA GLU A 137 13.22 48.96 0.42
C GLU A 137 13.94 47.75 -0.18
N MET A 138 15.10 47.97 -0.79
CA MET A 138 15.84 46.94 -1.53
C MET A 138 16.77 46.15 -0.61
N ILE A 139 16.82 44.83 -0.79
CA ILE A 139 17.77 43.98 -0.07
C ILE A 139 19.21 44.29 -0.53
N LYS A 140 20.11 44.50 0.44
CA LYS A 140 21.51 44.88 0.17
C LYS A 140 22.31 43.77 -0.50
N LYS A 141 22.22 42.54 0.01
CA LYS A 141 22.94 41.37 -0.53
C LYS A 141 22.08 40.66 -1.57
N LYS A 142 22.18 41.14 -2.80
CA LYS A 142 21.37 40.66 -3.93
C LYS A 142 21.65 39.19 -4.28
N PRO A 143 20.62 38.42 -4.69
CA PRO A 143 20.79 37.18 -5.44
C PRO A 143 21.73 37.34 -6.66
N LYS A 144 22.35 36.25 -7.11
CA LYS A 144 23.29 36.32 -8.26
C LYS A 144 22.60 36.17 -9.62
N SER A 145 21.32 35.78 -9.63
CA SER A 145 20.51 35.56 -10.83
C SER A 145 19.04 35.96 -10.61
N THR A 146 18.20 35.71 -11.62
CA THR A 146 16.76 35.96 -11.63
C THR A 146 16.08 35.37 -10.40
N VAL A 147 15.26 36.18 -9.72
CA VAL A 147 14.41 35.73 -8.62
C VAL A 147 13.15 35.10 -9.20
N THR A 148 12.87 33.85 -8.83
CA THR A 148 11.77 33.07 -9.40
C THR A 148 10.57 32.97 -8.47
N CYS A 149 10.81 32.88 -7.16
CA CYS A 149 9.78 32.65 -6.15
C CYS A 149 10.15 33.27 -4.80
N ILE A 150 9.13 33.56 -4.00
CA ILE A 150 9.25 34.14 -2.66
C ILE A 150 8.20 33.48 -1.76
N ALA A 151 8.58 33.18 -0.52
CA ALA A 151 7.65 32.79 0.54
C ALA A 151 7.89 33.62 1.80
N TRP A 152 6.80 34.01 2.46
CA TRP A 152 6.85 34.65 3.77
C TRP A 152 6.89 33.61 4.88
N HIS A 153 7.70 33.87 5.88
CA HIS A 153 7.64 33.15 7.14
C HIS A 153 6.43 33.64 7.96
N PRO A 154 5.75 32.77 8.73
CA PRO A 154 4.56 33.13 9.50
C PRO A 154 4.77 34.27 10.52
N ASN A 155 6.01 34.48 10.96
CA ASN A 155 6.40 35.60 11.85
C ASN A 155 6.37 37.00 11.20
N ASN A 156 6.03 37.14 9.90
CA ASN A 156 5.94 38.43 9.20
C ASN A 156 7.26 39.21 9.05
N GLN A 157 8.40 38.60 9.36
CA GLN A 157 9.70 39.28 9.40
C GLN A 157 10.82 38.54 8.67
N LEU A 158 10.59 37.32 8.22
CA LEU A 158 11.52 36.58 7.36
C LEU A 158 10.88 36.25 6.03
N ILE A 159 11.71 36.19 5.00
CA ILE A 159 11.32 35.71 3.68
C ILE A 159 12.33 34.69 3.18
N ALA A 160 11.84 33.70 2.45
CA ALA A 160 12.65 32.80 1.66
C ALA A 160 12.57 33.21 0.19
N VAL A 161 13.70 33.17 -0.50
CA VAL A 161 13.84 33.59 -1.89
C VAL A 161 14.54 32.50 -2.69
N GLY A 162 13.89 32.01 -3.73
CA GLY A 162 14.49 31.12 -4.73
C GLY A 162 14.98 31.87 -5.95
N SER A 163 16.09 31.41 -6.55
CA SER A 163 16.70 32.06 -7.69
C SER A 163 17.31 31.06 -8.69
N CYS A 164 17.49 31.52 -9.94
CA CYS A 164 18.14 30.77 -11.01
C CYS A 164 19.65 30.56 -10.79
N ASP A 165 20.23 31.05 -9.69
CA ASP A 165 21.61 30.74 -9.26
C ASP A 165 21.69 29.47 -8.39
N TYR A 166 20.62 28.66 -8.41
CA TYR A 166 20.50 27.39 -7.69
C TYR A 166 20.54 27.54 -6.16
N ARG A 167 20.27 28.74 -5.65
CA ARG A 167 20.36 29.04 -4.21
C ARG A 167 19.03 29.51 -3.65
N CYS A 168 18.64 28.90 -2.54
CA CYS A 168 17.55 29.36 -1.70
C CYS A 168 18.15 30.22 -0.57
N ARG A 169 17.56 31.39 -0.30
CA ARG A 169 18.09 32.35 0.68
C ARG A 169 17.02 32.80 1.65
N ILE A 170 17.37 32.93 2.91
CA ILE A 170 16.51 33.51 3.94
C ILE A 170 17.01 34.92 4.25
N TYR A 171 16.13 35.90 4.11
CA TYR A 171 16.40 37.31 4.39
C TYR A 171 15.51 37.86 5.50
N SER A 172 16.01 38.88 6.19
CA SER A 172 15.22 39.74 7.08
C SER A 172 14.37 40.70 6.25
N ALA A 173 13.06 40.63 6.48
CA ALA A 173 12.06 41.55 5.95
C ALA A 173 11.54 42.55 7.00
N PHE A 174 12.34 42.77 8.05
CA PHE A 174 12.06 43.75 9.09
C PHE A 174 12.27 45.17 8.56
N ILE A 175 11.26 46.04 8.73
CA ILE A 175 11.29 47.47 8.41
C ILE A 175 10.92 48.24 9.67
N LYS A 176 11.87 49.01 10.20
CA LYS A 176 11.73 49.70 11.49
C LYS A 176 10.53 50.66 11.59
N ILE A 177 10.09 51.22 10.46
CA ILE A 177 8.98 52.18 10.40
C ILE A 177 7.63 51.46 10.49
N VAL A 178 7.57 50.19 10.10
CA VAL A 178 6.32 49.41 9.92
C VAL A 178 6.18 48.30 10.97
N ASP A 179 7.30 47.76 11.46
CA ASP A 179 7.33 46.69 12.45
C ASP A 179 7.65 47.25 13.84
N ASP A 180 6.78 46.93 14.82
CA ASP A 180 6.91 47.44 16.19
C ASP A 180 8.16 46.92 16.92
N GLN A 181 8.44 45.62 16.82
CA GLN A 181 9.59 44.97 17.47
C GLN A 181 10.13 43.80 16.65
N ALA A 182 11.45 43.61 16.67
CA ALA A 182 12.09 42.44 16.07
C ALA A 182 11.71 41.17 16.85
N GLN A 183 11.22 40.17 16.13
CA GLN A 183 10.84 38.87 16.66
C GLN A 183 11.98 37.87 16.44
N THR A 184 12.15 36.96 17.40
CA THR A 184 13.05 35.81 17.27
C THR A 184 12.31 34.64 16.64
N SER A 185 12.92 33.99 15.65
CA SER A 185 12.47 32.69 15.14
C SER A 185 13.54 31.63 15.36
N ASN A 186 13.20 30.38 15.09
CA ASN A 186 14.17 29.28 15.08
C ASN A 186 15.25 29.44 13.99
N TRP A 187 15.05 30.33 13.01
CA TRP A 187 16.05 30.75 12.03
C TRP A 187 16.96 31.88 12.54
N GLY A 188 16.90 32.21 13.83
CA GLY A 188 17.80 33.17 14.47
C GLY A 188 17.17 34.53 14.78
N THR A 189 17.97 35.39 15.41
CA THR A 189 17.55 36.73 15.84
C THR A 189 17.73 37.73 14.71
N ILE A 190 16.67 38.49 14.42
CA ILE A 190 16.69 39.56 13.43
C ILE A 190 17.37 40.79 14.04
N LYS A 191 18.64 41.02 13.68
CA LYS A 191 19.45 42.11 14.24
C LYS A 191 19.37 43.39 13.40
N ASN A 192 19.27 43.26 12.07
CA ASN A 192 19.22 44.38 11.15
C ASN A 192 18.14 44.21 10.07
N THR A 193 17.68 45.34 9.53
CA THR A 193 16.88 45.42 8.30
C THR A 193 17.69 44.83 7.13
N ASN A 194 17.07 44.03 6.25
CA ASN A 194 17.65 43.56 4.98
C ASN A 194 18.92 42.67 5.08
N GLU A 195 19.09 41.96 6.19
CA GLU A 195 20.19 41.02 6.41
C GLU A 195 19.93 39.65 5.75
N LEU A 196 20.97 39.00 5.23
CA LEU A 196 20.92 37.60 4.78
C LEU A 196 21.24 36.69 5.97
N LEU A 197 20.30 35.82 6.35
CA LEU A 197 20.47 34.88 7.48
C LEU A 197 21.08 33.56 7.01
N TYR A 198 20.52 32.96 5.97
CA TYR A 198 20.97 31.67 5.43
C TYR A 198 21.03 31.67 3.91
N GLU A 199 21.98 30.92 3.37
CA GLU A 199 22.09 30.62 1.95
C GLU A 199 22.28 29.11 1.78
N PHE A 200 21.29 28.46 1.17
CA PHE A 200 21.30 27.03 0.86
C PHE A 200 21.62 26.86 -0.62
N GLN A 201 22.60 26.01 -0.92
CA GLN A 201 22.98 25.71 -2.30
C GLN A 201 22.35 24.38 -2.72
N SER A 202 21.57 24.43 -3.79
CA SER A 202 21.15 23.24 -4.52
C SER A 202 22.30 22.79 -5.43
N GLU A 203 22.51 21.49 -5.59
CA GLU A 203 23.62 20.96 -6.40
C GLU A 203 23.52 21.40 -7.87
N SER A 204 22.30 21.42 -8.42
CA SER A 204 22.00 21.90 -9.78
C SER A 204 20.51 22.25 -9.94
N GLY A 205 20.17 23.03 -10.98
CA GLY A 205 18.79 23.31 -11.38
C GLY A 205 18.15 24.57 -10.79
N TRP A 206 17.41 25.34 -11.61
CA TRP A 206 16.71 26.54 -11.15
C TRP A 206 15.66 26.20 -10.10
N ILE A 207 15.55 27.04 -9.07
CA ILE A 207 14.48 26.90 -8.08
C ILE A 207 13.19 27.44 -8.70
N HIS A 208 12.13 26.66 -8.66
CA HIS A 208 10.83 27.04 -9.20
C HIS A 208 9.90 27.62 -8.15
N ASP A 209 9.90 27.05 -6.94
CA ASP A 209 9.06 27.50 -5.84
C ASP A 209 9.67 27.13 -4.48
N VAL A 210 9.22 27.84 -3.44
CA VAL A 210 9.70 27.73 -2.07
C VAL A 210 8.53 27.93 -1.10
N ALA A 211 8.52 27.21 0.02
CA ALA A 211 7.47 27.33 1.03
C ALA A 211 8.00 27.10 2.45
N PHE A 212 7.48 27.87 3.41
CA PHE A 212 7.62 27.58 4.83
C PHE A 212 6.49 26.67 5.31
N SER A 213 6.81 25.84 6.30
CA SER A 213 5.83 25.12 7.13
C SER A 213 4.92 26.10 7.90
N PRO A 214 3.71 25.68 8.32
CA PRO A 214 2.77 26.52 9.07
C PRO A 214 3.35 27.19 10.33
N LEU A 215 4.20 26.51 11.09
CA LEU A 215 4.92 27.06 12.25
C LEU A 215 6.18 27.83 11.84
N GLY A 216 6.69 27.59 10.63
CA GLY A 216 7.86 28.25 10.07
C GLY A 216 9.18 27.55 10.38
N ASP A 217 9.16 26.41 11.06
CA ASP A 217 10.37 25.69 11.49
C ASP A 217 11.07 24.96 10.34
N ASN A 218 10.33 24.63 9.29
CA ASN A 218 10.84 23.94 8.10
C ASN A 218 10.64 24.79 6.86
N LEU A 219 11.58 24.64 5.93
CA LEU A 219 11.59 25.27 4.62
C LEU A 219 11.78 24.18 3.56
N ALA A 220 10.95 24.21 2.52
CA ALA A 220 11.07 23.31 1.38
C ALA A 220 11.11 24.09 0.06
N TRP A 221 11.81 23.55 -0.93
CA TRP A 221 11.84 24.10 -2.29
C TRP A 221 11.95 23.00 -3.33
N VAL A 222 11.53 23.32 -4.56
CA VAL A 222 11.62 22.42 -5.71
C VAL A 222 12.47 23.04 -6.81
N SER A 223 13.22 22.19 -7.50
CA SER A 223 14.15 22.58 -8.56
C SER A 223 13.86 21.88 -9.88
N HIS A 224 14.42 22.44 -10.96
CA HIS A 224 14.17 21.97 -12.32
C HIS A 224 14.65 20.54 -12.61
N ASN A 225 15.49 19.95 -11.77
CA ASN A 225 16.04 18.60 -11.89
C ASN A 225 15.22 17.52 -11.16
N SER A 226 13.92 17.75 -10.94
CA SER A 226 13.00 16.79 -10.27
C SER A 226 13.40 16.45 -8.83
N ILE A 227 14.05 17.38 -8.14
CA ILE A 227 14.47 17.21 -6.74
C ILE A 227 13.59 18.06 -5.83
N ILE A 228 13.18 17.45 -4.72
CA ILE A 228 12.53 18.14 -3.60
C ILE A 228 13.59 18.31 -2.52
N PHE A 229 13.76 19.54 -2.05
CA PHE A 229 14.66 19.85 -0.95
C PHE A 229 13.87 20.29 0.27
N ALA A 230 14.35 19.91 1.45
CA ALA A 230 13.81 20.38 2.73
C ALA A 230 14.93 20.62 3.74
N VAL A 231 14.75 21.61 4.61
CA VAL A 231 15.67 21.94 5.69
C VAL A 231 14.90 22.42 6.91
N SER A 232 15.34 21.97 8.08
CA SER A 232 14.78 22.37 9.38
C SER A 232 15.65 23.44 10.04
N ALA A 233 15.01 24.42 10.67
CA ALA A 233 15.65 25.45 11.47
C ALA A 233 16.47 24.88 12.64
N LYS A 234 16.12 23.68 13.13
CA LYS A 234 16.89 22.96 14.15
C LYS A 234 18.30 22.61 13.69
N ASN A 235 18.44 22.25 12.40
CA ASN A 235 19.69 21.79 11.79
C ASN A 235 19.88 22.41 10.40
N PRO A 236 20.11 23.73 10.29
CA PRO A 236 20.11 24.45 9.02
C PRO A 236 21.29 24.07 8.11
N SER A 237 22.32 23.41 8.63
CA SER A 237 23.44 22.90 7.83
C SER A 237 23.12 21.62 7.07
N GLN A 238 22.04 20.91 7.42
CA GLN A 238 21.67 19.63 6.81
C GLN A 238 20.50 19.79 5.86
N ILE A 239 20.80 20.08 4.59
CA ILE A 239 19.81 20.04 3.51
C ILE A 239 19.48 18.58 3.23
N LYS A 240 18.19 18.24 3.23
CA LYS A 240 17.68 16.94 2.80
C LYS A 240 17.14 17.07 1.39
N MET A 241 17.36 16.03 0.60
CA MET A 241 16.94 16.00 -0.79
C MET A 241 16.36 14.63 -1.14
N GLU A 242 15.32 14.64 -1.97
CA GLU A 242 14.76 13.44 -2.56
C GLU A 242 14.76 13.60 -4.08
N ILE A 243 15.44 12.66 -4.76
CA ILE A 243 15.49 12.59 -6.21
C ILE A 243 14.30 11.76 -6.65
N THR A 244 13.35 12.39 -7.32
CA THR A 244 12.11 11.72 -7.72
C THR A 244 12.23 11.09 -9.10
N ASN A 245 11.50 10.00 -9.33
CA ASN A 245 11.36 9.39 -10.66
C ASN A 245 10.36 10.14 -11.56
N TYR A 246 9.84 11.28 -11.09
CA TYR A 246 8.82 12.08 -11.75
C TYR A 246 9.44 13.22 -12.55
N LEU A 247 8.65 13.79 -13.46
CA LEU A 247 9.00 15.01 -14.17
C LEU A 247 9.11 16.22 -13.22
N PRO A 248 9.82 17.29 -13.62
CA PRO A 248 10.12 18.40 -12.71
C PRO A 248 8.89 19.05 -12.08
N PHE A 249 9.03 19.45 -10.83
CA PHE A 249 8.00 20.19 -10.11
C PHE A 249 8.15 21.70 -10.32
N ARG A 250 7.01 22.39 -10.35
CA ARG A 250 6.90 23.83 -10.53
C ARG A 250 6.50 24.56 -9.26
N CYS A 251 5.80 23.88 -8.34
CA CYS A 251 5.26 24.48 -7.12
C CYS A 251 5.35 23.52 -5.94
N VAL A 252 5.46 24.09 -4.74
CA VAL A 252 5.50 23.35 -3.47
C VAL A 252 4.81 24.14 -2.36
N ILE A 253 3.98 23.48 -1.56
CA ILE A 253 3.45 24.04 -0.30
C ILE A 253 3.44 22.97 0.80
N PHE A 254 3.38 23.39 2.05
CA PHE A 254 3.17 22.49 3.18
C PHE A 254 1.67 22.27 3.43
N ILE A 255 1.30 21.01 3.65
CA ILE A 255 -0.03 20.62 4.14
C ILE A 255 -0.10 20.82 5.67
N ASN A 256 0.96 20.41 6.36
CA ASN A 256 1.16 20.55 7.80
C ASN A 256 2.68 20.59 8.09
N GLU A 257 3.13 20.37 9.32
CA GLU A 257 4.56 20.43 9.68
C GLU A 257 5.44 19.33 9.07
N SER A 258 4.85 18.21 8.66
CA SER A 258 5.58 17.07 8.11
C SER A 258 5.18 16.72 6.68
N MET A 259 4.03 17.17 6.16
CA MET A 259 3.57 16.82 4.82
C MET A 259 3.70 17.98 3.86
N LEU A 260 4.22 17.66 2.67
CA LEU A 260 4.43 18.52 1.53
C LEU A 260 3.52 18.10 0.39
N ILE A 261 3.13 19.06 -0.42
CA ILE A 261 2.48 18.82 -1.70
C ILE A 261 3.20 19.57 -2.80
N VAL A 262 3.50 18.86 -3.88
CA VAL A 262 4.22 19.38 -5.05
C VAL A 262 3.37 19.21 -6.30
N GLY A 263 3.54 20.09 -7.27
CA GLY A 263 2.87 20.00 -8.57
C GLY A 263 3.73 20.55 -9.69
N GLY A 264 3.54 20.05 -10.91
CA GLY A 264 4.30 20.49 -12.07
C GLY A 264 3.99 19.68 -13.32
N HIS A 265 5.02 19.09 -13.91
CA HIS A 265 4.94 18.41 -15.20
C HIS A 265 4.25 17.04 -15.16
N GLU A 266 3.96 16.50 -13.98
CA GLU A 266 3.20 15.25 -13.78
C GLU A 266 1.67 15.39 -13.95
N PHE A 267 1.19 16.61 -14.21
CA PHE A 267 -0.25 16.94 -14.36
C PHE A 267 -1.10 16.55 -13.15
N SER A 268 -0.49 16.20 -12.03
CA SER A 268 -1.16 15.83 -10.79
C SER A 268 -0.37 16.37 -9.61
N PRO A 269 -1.04 16.82 -8.54
CA PRO A 269 -0.37 17.05 -7.28
C PRO A 269 0.11 15.73 -6.66
N LEU A 270 1.29 15.74 -6.05
CA LEU A 270 1.89 14.62 -5.33
C LEU A 270 2.16 15.01 -3.87
N ILE A 271 1.94 14.10 -2.94
CA ILE A 271 2.16 14.30 -1.50
C ILE A 271 3.41 13.56 -1.06
N TYR A 272 4.24 14.24 -0.27
CA TYR A 272 5.45 13.72 0.35
C TYR A 272 5.42 13.96 1.85
N ASN A 273 6.03 13.06 2.63
CA ASN A 273 6.25 13.21 4.06
C ASN A 273 7.73 13.54 4.32
N TYR A 274 7.97 14.66 4.98
CA TYR A 274 9.24 15.10 5.51
C TYR A 274 9.34 14.74 7.00
N ASP A 275 10.11 13.69 7.30
CA ASP A 275 10.44 13.29 8.67
C ASP A 275 11.71 14.05 9.11
N GLN A 276 11.53 15.02 10.01
CA GLN A 276 12.61 15.87 10.51
C GLN A 276 13.65 15.08 11.34
N ASP A 277 13.21 14.06 12.07
CA ASP A 277 14.04 13.32 13.02
C ASP A 277 14.91 12.28 12.28
N LYS A 278 14.33 11.62 11.27
CA LYS A 278 15.08 10.73 10.36
C LYS A 278 15.81 11.48 9.27
N GLY A 279 15.34 12.68 8.93
CA GLY A 279 15.86 13.48 7.84
C GLY A 279 15.55 12.91 6.46
N THR A 280 14.41 12.24 6.28
CA THR A 280 13.96 11.65 5.01
C THR A 280 12.78 12.42 4.42
N ILE A 281 12.68 12.44 3.09
CA ILE A 281 11.50 12.90 2.35
C ILE A 281 10.98 11.69 1.59
N GLU A 282 9.80 11.21 1.94
CA GLU A 282 9.24 9.96 1.42
C GLU A 282 7.96 10.25 0.63
N PHE A 283 7.80 9.62 -0.54
CA PHE A 283 6.56 9.71 -1.30
C PHE A 283 5.41 9.08 -0.52
N VAL A 284 4.25 9.74 -0.50
CA VAL A 284 3.05 9.24 0.18
C VAL A 284 2.00 8.82 -0.85
N GLU A 285 1.59 9.75 -1.72
CA GLU A 285 0.52 9.47 -2.68
C GLU A 285 0.41 10.51 -3.80
N LYS A 286 -0.25 10.10 -4.89
CA LYS A 286 -0.70 10.97 -5.99
C LYS A 286 -2.17 11.34 -5.77
N LEU A 287 -2.52 12.63 -5.90
CA LEU A 287 -3.90 13.09 -5.64
C LEU A 287 -4.86 12.84 -6.82
N ASP A 288 -4.36 12.87 -8.05
CA ASP A 288 -5.14 12.57 -9.24
C ASP A 288 -5.11 11.07 -9.54
N ARG A 289 -6.19 10.38 -9.17
CA ARG A 289 -6.32 8.92 -9.22
C ARG A 289 -7.45 8.48 -10.16
N GLN A 290 -7.46 9.01 -11.39
CA GLN A 290 -8.36 8.49 -12.43
C GLN A 290 -7.86 7.14 -12.96
N GLU A 291 -8.80 6.24 -13.23
CA GLU A 291 -8.55 4.86 -13.64
C GLU A 291 -7.80 4.82 -14.98
N VAL A 292 -6.63 4.18 -15.00
CA VAL A 292 -6.13 3.66 -16.28
C VAL A 292 -6.96 2.42 -16.58
N SER A 293 -7.90 2.54 -17.51
CA SER A 293 -8.60 1.39 -18.08
C SER A 293 -7.58 0.49 -18.79
N THR A 294 -6.94 -0.43 -18.05
CA THR A 294 -6.04 -1.42 -18.63
C THR A 294 -6.85 -2.52 -19.28
N GLY A 295 -7.42 -2.22 -20.44
CA GLY A 295 -7.81 -3.24 -21.40
C GLY A 295 -6.55 -3.97 -21.86
N ARG A 296 -6.22 -5.10 -21.21
CA ARG A 296 -5.15 -6.00 -21.67
C ARG A 296 -5.55 -6.60 -23.02
N SER A 297 -5.04 -6.03 -24.12
CA SER A 297 -4.89 -6.76 -25.37
C SER A 297 -3.70 -7.71 -25.25
N SER A 298 -3.95 -8.96 -25.62
CA SER A 298 -3.05 -10.09 -25.63
C SER A 298 -1.80 -9.92 -26.53
N ILE A 299 -0.68 -10.45 -26.02
CA ILE A 299 0.48 -11.03 -26.73
C ILE A 299 1.53 -10.03 -27.25
N GLY A 300 2.78 -10.32 -26.87
CA GLY A 300 4.00 -9.55 -27.08
C GLY A 300 4.20 -8.94 -28.46
N GLN A 301 4.44 -7.63 -28.44
CA GLN A 301 5.32 -6.92 -29.35
C GLN A 301 5.96 -5.78 -28.54
N GLU A 302 7.28 -5.60 -28.69
CA GLU A 302 8.00 -4.44 -28.15
C GLU A 302 7.30 -3.16 -28.60
N VAL A 303 6.91 -2.31 -27.65
CA VAL A 303 6.28 -1.02 -27.96
C VAL A 303 7.40 -0.01 -28.15
N ASP A 304 7.70 0.30 -29.41
CA ASP A 304 8.56 1.42 -29.77
C ASP A 304 8.01 2.72 -29.16
N PHE A 305 8.80 3.39 -28.33
CA PHE A 305 8.51 4.72 -27.80
C PHE A 305 8.47 5.74 -28.95
N VAL A 306 7.27 6.05 -29.44
CA VAL A 306 7.05 7.11 -30.42
C VAL A 306 7.18 8.46 -29.70
N THR A 307 8.24 9.20 -30.00
CA THR A 307 8.44 10.56 -29.48
C THR A 307 7.36 11.51 -30.03
N PRO A 308 6.97 12.57 -29.28
CA PRO A 308 5.94 13.55 -29.68
C PRO A 308 6.21 14.22 -31.04
N TYR A 309 7.44 14.14 -31.54
CA TYR A 309 7.86 14.67 -32.83
C TYR A 309 7.23 13.91 -34.03
N GLN A 310 6.98 12.60 -33.88
CA GLN A 310 6.44 11.76 -34.96
C GLN A 310 4.91 11.87 -35.13
N ALA A 311 4.18 12.34 -34.11
CA ALA A 311 2.74 12.56 -34.17
C ALA A 311 2.33 13.74 -35.08
N SER A 312 3.26 14.65 -35.38
CA SER A 312 3.01 15.86 -36.17
C SER A 312 2.81 15.62 -37.68
N ARG A 313 3.05 14.41 -38.19
CA ARG A 313 3.01 14.09 -39.65
C ARG A 313 1.78 13.29 -40.11
N ARG A 314 0.74 13.14 -39.29
CA ARG A 314 -0.50 12.40 -39.64
C ARG A 314 -1.72 13.26 -39.94
N PHE A 315 -1.54 14.58 -40.15
CA PHE A 315 -2.62 15.43 -40.64
C PHE A 315 -2.66 15.42 -42.18
N ASP A 316 -3.24 14.37 -42.77
CA ASP A 316 -3.76 14.39 -44.17
C ASP A 316 -4.60 13.13 -44.49
N GLN A 317 -5.54 12.76 -43.63
CA GLN A 317 -6.64 11.85 -43.99
C GLN A 317 -7.97 12.28 -43.35
N PRO A 318 -9.11 12.18 -44.06
CA PRO A 318 -10.40 12.59 -43.54
C PRO A 318 -10.89 11.63 -42.43
N ALA A 319 -11.46 12.22 -41.39
CA ALA A 319 -11.78 11.58 -40.11
C ALA A 319 -12.88 10.49 -40.21
N MET A 320 -12.55 9.26 -39.82
CA MET A 320 -13.52 8.34 -39.23
C MET A 320 -13.80 8.80 -37.79
N GLN A 321 -15.07 8.75 -37.38
CA GLN A 321 -15.51 9.05 -36.01
C GLN A 321 -14.86 8.08 -35.02
N THR A 322 -13.75 8.48 -34.42
CA THR A 322 -13.17 7.83 -33.25
C THR A 322 -13.69 8.51 -32.00
N GLN A 323 -14.17 7.73 -31.05
CA GLN A 323 -14.50 8.17 -29.70
C GLN A 323 -13.30 8.92 -29.12
N THR A 324 -13.54 10.09 -28.55
CA THR A 324 -12.51 10.88 -27.86
C THR A 324 -11.91 10.05 -26.72
N PRO A 325 -10.59 9.84 -26.66
CA PRO A 325 -9.97 9.12 -25.55
C PRO A 325 -10.26 9.84 -24.24
N GLU A 326 -10.59 9.08 -23.20
CA GLU A 326 -10.82 9.64 -21.86
C GLU A 326 -9.54 10.32 -21.34
N PRO A 327 -9.67 11.44 -20.60
CA PRO A 327 -8.53 12.17 -20.09
C PRO A 327 -7.73 11.30 -19.08
N ILE A 328 -6.42 11.25 -19.26
CA ILE A 328 -5.48 10.44 -18.44
C ILE A 328 -5.34 11.01 -17.00
N SER A 329 -5.63 12.30 -16.83
CA SER A 329 -5.56 13.02 -15.56
C SER A 329 -6.61 14.14 -15.54
N THR A 330 -7.04 14.52 -14.33
CA THR A 330 -7.95 15.63 -14.06
C THR A 330 -7.40 16.94 -14.62
N HIS A 331 -6.14 17.27 -14.37
CA HIS A 331 -5.46 18.32 -15.13
C HIS A 331 -4.96 17.76 -16.46
N GLN A 332 -5.16 18.50 -17.55
CA GLN A 332 -4.75 18.06 -18.89
C GLN A 332 -3.41 18.67 -19.32
N SER A 333 -2.76 19.44 -18.43
CA SER A 333 -1.49 20.09 -18.69
C SER A 333 -0.70 20.33 -17.40
N MET A 334 0.50 20.90 -17.55
CA MET A 334 1.41 21.22 -16.45
C MET A 334 0.73 22.11 -15.42
N ILE A 335 0.81 21.71 -14.15
CA ILE A 335 0.37 22.53 -13.02
C ILE A 335 1.31 23.72 -12.89
N THR A 336 0.76 24.92 -13.03
CA THR A 336 1.51 26.18 -12.99
C THR A 336 1.68 26.70 -11.57
N GLN A 337 0.68 26.47 -10.72
CA GLN A 337 0.65 26.97 -9.35
C GLN A 337 -0.28 26.13 -8.47
N ILE A 338 0.09 25.93 -7.21
CA ILE A 338 -0.78 25.42 -6.14
C ILE A 338 -0.92 26.51 -5.08
N VAL A 339 -2.14 26.72 -4.58
CA VAL A 339 -2.47 27.74 -3.56
C VAL A 339 -3.30 27.10 -2.44
N PRO A 340 -3.03 27.42 -1.16
CA PRO A 340 -3.88 27.00 -0.05
C PRO A 340 -5.34 27.47 -0.22
N TYR A 341 -6.31 26.56 -0.13
CA TYR A 341 -7.73 26.89 -0.28
C TYR A 341 -8.46 26.93 1.06
N GLN A 342 -8.35 25.88 1.88
CA GLN A 342 -9.04 25.78 3.18
C GLN A 342 -8.14 25.09 4.20
N ASN A 343 -8.06 25.67 5.41
CA ASN A 343 -7.35 25.11 6.56
C ASN A 343 -8.34 24.75 7.66
N GLU A 344 -8.10 23.65 8.37
CA GLU A 344 -8.84 23.22 9.56
C GLU A 344 -7.85 22.82 10.66
N ASN A 345 -8.00 23.37 11.86
CA ASN A 345 -7.14 23.08 13.02
C ASN A 345 -5.62 23.20 12.75
N GLY A 346 -5.22 24.13 11.88
CA GLY A 346 -3.81 24.34 11.51
C GLY A 346 -3.29 23.45 10.37
N ASN A 347 -4.11 22.52 9.86
CA ASN A 347 -3.77 21.68 8.72
C ASN A 347 -4.51 22.16 7.46
N LEU A 348 -3.83 22.11 6.33
CA LEU A 348 -4.44 22.32 5.02
C LEU A 348 -5.33 21.12 4.69
N VAL A 349 -6.61 21.36 4.39
CA VAL A 349 -7.57 20.31 4.02
C VAL A 349 -7.99 20.40 2.56
N LYS A 350 -7.88 21.57 1.94
CA LYS A 350 -8.12 21.75 0.50
C LYS A 350 -7.06 22.63 -0.14
N ILE A 351 -6.72 22.28 -1.37
CA ILE A 351 -5.83 23.08 -2.23
C ILE A 351 -6.51 23.46 -3.53
N SER A 352 -6.06 24.55 -4.14
CA SER A 352 -6.43 24.97 -5.48
C SER A 352 -5.20 24.88 -6.37
N SER A 353 -5.28 24.17 -7.49
CA SER A 353 -4.22 24.10 -8.49
C SER A 353 -4.70 24.64 -9.82
N ALA A 354 -3.79 25.21 -10.60
CA ALA A 354 -4.08 25.76 -11.92
C ALA A 354 -3.16 25.16 -12.99
N ASP A 355 -3.62 25.11 -14.25
CA ASP A 355 -2.83 24.61 -15.37
C ASP A 355 -2.72 25.59 -16.57
N LEU A 356 -1.91 25.19 -17.55
CA LEU A 356 -1.68 25.94 -18.79
C LEU A 356 -2.87 25.92 -19.78
N PHE A 357 -3.92 25.14 -19.53
CA PHE A 357 -5.14 25.13 -20.34
C PHE A 357 -6.30 25.90 -19.70
N GLY A 358 -6.03 26.61 -18.62
CA GLY A 358 -7.00 27.49 -17.99
C GLY A 358 -7.96 26.77 -17.05
N GLN A 359 -7.61 25.55 -16.64
CA GLN A 359 -8.35 24.83 -15.62
C GLN A 359 -7.82 25.17 -14.23
N ILE A 360 -8.75 25.28 -13.29
CA ILE A 360 -8.48 25.39 -11.86
C ILE A 360 -9.23 24.27 -11.15
N VAL A 361 -8.51 23.48 -10.37
CA VAL A 361 -9.04 22.29 -9.69
C VAL A 361 -8.91 22.49 -8.18
N ILE A 362 -10.00 22.27 -7.45
CA ILE A 362 -10.00 22.26 -5.99
C ILE A 362 -9.95 20.81 -5.52
N TRP A 363 -8.86 20.45 -4.85
CA TRP A 363 -8.65 19.12 -4.28
C TRP A 363 -9.02 19.12 -2.81
N ASN A 364 -9.65 18.04 -2.35
CA ASN A 364 -9.85 17.77 -0.95
C ASN A 364 -8.86 16.69 -0.50
N LEU A 365 -7.95 17.04 0.39
CA LEU A 365 -6.89 16.16 0.89
C LEU A 365 -7.43 15.05 1.79
N ASN A 366 -8.70 15.16 2.23
CA ASN A 366 -9.37 14.14 3.05
C ASN A 366 -10.25 13.18 2.23
N ASP A 367 -10.42 13.39 0.93
CA ASP A 367 -11.22 12.49 0.09
C ASP A 367 -10.47 11.16 -0.10
N LYS A 368 -10.88 10.13 0.63
CA LYS A 368 -10.43 8.75 0.36
C LYS A 368 -11.26 8.14 -0.76
N LYS A 369 -10.65 7.31 -1.61
CA LYS A 369 -11.37 6.65 -2.72
C LYS A 369 -12.40 5.67 -2.18
N GLU A 370 -13.66 5.95 -2.45
CA GLU A 370 -14.78 5.06 -2.20
C GLU A 370 -15.00 4.15 -3.41
N ILE A 371 -14.95 2.85 -3.16
CA ILE A 371 -15.19 1.79 -4.13
C ILE A 371 -16.58 1.24 -3.84
N VAL A 372 -17.50 1.38 -4.79
CA VAL A 372 -18.81 0.76 -4.72
C VAL A 372 -18.74 -0.59 -5.40
N ILE A 373 -19.08 -1.66 -4.68
CA ILE A 373 -19.11 -3.02 -5.17
C ILE A 373 -20.58 -3.44 -5.17
N GLU A 374 -21.11 -3.86 -6.32
CA GLU A 374 -22.50 -4.27 -6.43
C GLU A 374 -22.72 -5.69 -5.89
N ALA A 375 -23.97 -6.02 -5.59
CA ALA A 375 -24.33 -7.37 -5.16
C ALA A 375 -23.91 -8.42 -6.19
N GLY A 376 -23.20 -9.46 -5.74
CA GLY A 376 -22.68 -10.54 -6.58
C GLY A 376 -21.30 -10.26 -7.17
N GLN A 377 -20.71 -9.08 -6.97
CA GLN A 377 -19.35 -8.75 -7.41
C GLN A 377 -18.31 -9.03 -6.33
N GLU A 378 -17.04 -9.07 -6.75
CA GLU A 378 -15.89 -9.17 -5.86
C GLU A 378 -14.80 -8.16 -6.20
N LEU A 379 -14.16 -7.62 -5.16
CA LEU A 379 -12.93 -6.83 -5.26
C LEU A 379 -11.74 -7.77 -5.12
N ARG A 380 -10.87 -7.84 -6.12
CA ARG A 380 -9.67 -8.67 -6.10
C ARG A 380 -8.43 -7.78 -6.11
N GLY A 381 -7.42 -8.15 -5.32
CA GLY A 381 -6.15 -7.43 -5.29
C GLY A 381 -4.95 -8.36 -5.16
N ASP A 382 -3.87 -7.97 -5.81
CA ASP A 382 -2.52 -8.49 -5.63
C ASP A 382 -1.69 -7.30 -5.14
N VAL A 383 -1.31 -7.35 -3.87
CA VAL A 383 -0.86 -6.17 -3.13
C VAL A 383 0.64 -6.00 -3.33
N ASP A 384 1.06 -4.95 -4.02
CA ASP A 384 2.48 -4.66 -4.25
C ASP A 384 3.07 -3.89 -3.06
N GLU A 385 2.33 -2.89 -2.57
CA GLU A 385 2.65 -2.10 -1.38
C GLU A 385 1.57 -2.21 -0.31
N THR A 386 1.83 -1.77 0.91
CA THR A 386 0.87 -1.98 2.02
C THR A 386 -0.48 -1.29 1.75
N LEU A 387 -1.53 -2.08 1.58
CA LEU A 387 -2.87 -1.63 1.25
C LEU A 387 -3.78 -1.64 2.48
N THR A 388 -4.48 -0.54 2.75
CA THR A 388 -5.49 -0.47 3.82
C THR A 388 -6.89 -0.36 3.22
N LEU A 389 -7.77 -1.29 3.58
CA LEU A 389 -9.18 -1.30 3.18
C LEU A 389 -10.09 -1.14 4.40
N GLU A 390 -11.16 -0.35 4.26
CA GLU A 390 -12.14 -0.09 5.30
C GLU A 390 -13.56 -0.24 4.75
N LEU A 391 -14.37 -1.13 5.32
CA LEU A 391 -15.78 -1.24 4.92
C LEU A 391 -16.54 -0.03 5.47
N ARG A 392 -17.06 0.82 4.60
CA ARG A 392 -17.84 2.01 4.98
C ARG A 392 -19.32 1.72 5.14
N SER A 393 -19.90 0.93 4.23
CA SER A 393 -21.32 0.60 4.24
C SER A 393 -21.60 -0.73 3.54
N GLY A 394 -22.77 -1.32 3.79
CA GLY A 394 -23.17 -2.62 3.24
C GLY A 394 -22.57 -3.81 3.99
N LYS A 395 -22.48 -4.96 3.32
CA LYS A 395 -21.94 -6.20 3.89
C LYS A 395 -20.96 -6.81 2.91
N ALA A 396 -19.82 -7.28 3.39
CA ALA A 396 -18.82 -7.93 2.56
C ALA A 396 -18.06 -8.98 3.38
N GLU A 397 -17.46 -9.95 2.69
CA GLU A 397 -16.68 -11.02 3.30
C GLU A 397 -15.40 -11.33 2.52
N ILE A 398 -14.36 -11.77 3.24
CA ILE A 398 -13.14 -12.33 2.68
C ILE A 398 -13.10 -13.81 3.05
N PHE A 399 -13.24 -14.68 2.05
CA PHE A 399 -13.18 -16.14 2.22
C PHE A 399 -14.05 -16.64 3.39
N GLY A 400 -15.27 -16.11 3.51
CA GLY A 400 -16.25 -16.46 4.53
C GLY A 400 -16.15 -15.70 5.86
N THR A 401 -15.12 -14.87 6.06
CA THR A 401 -14.98 -13.96 7.21
C THR A 401 -15.65 -12.62 6.91
N GLU A 402 -16.61 -12.20 7.74
CA GLU A 402 -17.31 -10.91 7.58
C GLU A 402 -16.40 -9.72 7.90
N LEU A 403 -16.53 -8.66 7.11
CA LEU A 403 -15.89 -7.37 7.36
C LEU A 403 -16.78 -6.51 8.25
N ALA A 404 -16.17 -5.88 9.26
CA ALA A 404 -16.85 -4.95 10.16
C ALA A 404 -16.81 -3.52 9.59
N ILE A 405 -17.94 -2.81 9.71
CA ILE A 405 -18.05 -1.41 9.27
C ILE A 405 -17.12 -0.53 10.12
N GLY A 406 -16.35 0.33 9.46
CA GLY A 406 -15.38 1.24 10.08
C GLY A 406 -14.08 0.57 10.54
N GLN A 407 -13.98 -0.76 10.46
CA GLN A 407 -12.75 -1.47 10.76
C GLN A 407 -11.79 -1.38 9.57
N LYS A 408 -10.55 -0.98 9.87
CA LYS A 408 -9.46 -0.98 8.89
C LYS A 408 -8.77 -2.35 8.87
N TYR A 409 -8.52 -2.84 7.67
CA TYR A 409 -7.82 -4.08 7.39
C TYR A 409 -6.58 -3.78 6.54
N GLN A 410 -5.43 -4.21 7.00
CA GLN A 410 -4.15 -3.99 6.38
C GLN A 410 -3.68 -5.26 5.65
N PHE A 411 -3.36 -5.12 4.37
CA PHE A 411 -2.78 -6.16 3.53
C PHE A 411 -1.34 -5.77 3.22
N THR A 412 -0.40 -6.67 3.49
CA THR A 412 1.03 -6.45 3.26
C THR A 412 1.43 -6.90 1.85
N SER A 413 2.61 -6.45 1.40
CA SER A 413 3.16 -6.79 0.09
C SER A 413 3.19 -8.32 -0.15
N GLY A 414 2.69 -8.73 -1.32
CA GLY A 414 2.56 -10.13 -1.74
C GLY A 414 1.30 -10.83 -1.25
N MET A 415 0.44 -10.18 -0.46
CA MET A 415 -0.87 -10.74 -0.10
C MET A 415 -1.84 -10.64 -1.28
N LYS A 416 -2.63 -11.71 -1.47
CA LYS A 416 -3.73 -11.74 -2.42
C LYS A 416 -5.04 -11.85 -1.67
N PHE A 417 -6.03 -11.05 -2.06
CA PHE A 417 -7.35 -11.08 -1.44
C PHE A 417 -8.47 -11.06 -2.48
N SER A 418 -9.63 -11.55 -2.05
CA SER A 418 -10.91 -11.36 -2.74
C SER A 418 -11.95 -11.00 -1.68
N ILE A 419 -12.56 -9.81 -1.82
CA ILE A 419 -13.68 -9.34 -1.01
C ILE A 419 -14.94 -9.50 -1.84
N PHE A 420 -15.83 -10.38 -1.40
CA PHE A 420 -17.10 -10.63 -2.07
C PHE A 420 -18.26 -10.00 -1.30
N THR A 421 -19.31 -9.56 -2.00
CA THR A 421 -20.54 -9.08 -1.38
C THR A 421 -21.79 -9.70 -2.01
N TYR A 422 -22.69 -10.24 -1.18
CA TYR A 422 -24.01 -10.70 -1.63
C TYR A 422 -25.05 -9.57 -1.72
N TRP A 423 -24.79 -8.40 -1.12
CA TRP A 423 -25.80 -7.33 -0.94
C TRP A 423 -25.37 -5.98 -1.52
N GLY A 424 -24.11 -5.87 -1.96
CA GLY A 424 -23.46 -4.61 -2.27
C GLY A 424 -22.80 -3.98 -1.04
N CYS A 425 -21.72 -3.26 -1.28
CA CYS A 425 -21.00 -2.52 -0.23
C CYS A 425 -20.20 -1.34 -0.78
N THR A 426 -19.76 -0.48 0.14
CA THR A 426 -18.80 0.59 -0.16
C THR A 426 -17.54 0.36 0.67
N ILE A 427 -16.39 0.30 0.02
CA ILE A 427 -15.08 0.13 0.64
C ILE A 427 -14.25 1.38 0.40
N ILE A 428 -13.53 1.82 1.41
CA ILE A 428 -12.53 2.87 1.29
C ILE A 428 -11.16 2.22 1.14
N SER A 429 -10.36 2.66 0.17
CA SER A 429 -8.98 2.19 -0.01
C SER A 429 -7.93 3.29 0.16
N SER A 430 -6.73 2.92 0.60
CA SER A 430 -5.56 3.80 0.66
C SER A 430 -4.88 4.01 -0.71
N HIS A 431 -4.76 2.97 -1.55
CA HIS A 431 -4.12 2.99 -2.89
C HIS A 431 -4.84 2.04 -3.87
N ASP A 432 -4.38 1.92 -5.12
CA ASP A 432 -5.12 1.29 -6.24
C ASP A 432 -4.64 -0.11 -6.66
N ASP A 433 -4.16 -0.93 -5.71
CA ASP A 433 -3.72 -2.32 -5.95
C ASP A 433 -4.87 -3.34 -6.00
N TYR A 434 -5.95 -3.02 -6.73
CA TYR A 434 -7.13 -3.86 -6.85
C TYR A 434 -7.91 -3.62 -8.14
N TYR A 435 -8.82 -4.54 -8.45
CA TYR A 435 -9.85 -4.38 -9.47
C TYR A 435 -11.17 -5.02 -9.03
N VAL A 436 -12.29 -4.47 -9.47
CA VAL A 436 -13.62 -5.08 -9.27
C VAL A 436 -13.84 -6.10 -10.38
N ALA A 437 -13.88 -7.39 -10.03
CA ALA A 437 -14.21 -8.44 -10.97
C ALA A 437 -15.73 -8.45 -11.22
N ARG A 438 -16.10 -8.36 -12.50
CA ARG A 438 -17.50 -8.39 -12.96
C ARG A 438 -17.90 -9.74 -13.57
N ASP A 439 -16.95 -10.67 -13.65
CA ASP A 439 -17.16 -12.00 -14.22
C ASP A 439 -18.03 -12.87 -13.31
N GLU A 440 -18.66 -13.89 -13.89
CA GLU A 440 -19.35 -14.93 -13.12
C GLU A 440 -18.39 -15.58 -12.12
N ASN A 441 -18.80 -15.60 -10.85
CA ASN A 441 -18.06 -16.22 -9.77
C ASN A 441 -18.92 -17.30 -9.08
N PRO A 442 -18.28 -18.34 -8.53
CA PRO A 442 -19.00 -19.52 -8.01
C PRO A 442 -19.52 -19.36 -6.57
N MET A 443 -19.55 -18.15 -6.01
CA MET A 443 -19.83 -17.94 -4.58
C MET A 443 -21.21 -18.43 -4.15
N HIS A 444 -22.25 -18.18 -4.97
CA HIS A 444 -23.59 -18.70 -4.70
C HIS A 444 -23.63 -20.23 -4.71
N ILE A 445 -22.88 -20.88 -5.61
CA ILE A 445 -22.81 -22.34 -5.69
C ILE A 445 -22.14 -22.89 -4.42
N TYR A 446 -21.04 -22.26 -3.99
CA TYR A 446 -20.34 -22.65 -2.76
C TYR A 446 -21.23 -22.47 -1.52
N LEU A 447 -21.99 -21.39 -1.45
CA LEU A 447 -22.92 -21.13 -0.36
C LEU A 447 -24.07 -22.15 -0.33
N ASN A 448 -24.58 -22.56 -1.49
CA ASN A 448 -25.60 -23.62 -1.59
C ASN A 448 -25.10 -24.96 -1.06
N VAL A 449 -23.84 -25.32 -1.37
CA VAL A 449 -23.20 -26.51 -0.79
C VAL A 449 -23.10 -26.38 0.73
N HIS A 450 -22.70 -25.22 1.24
CA HIS A 450 -22.69 -24.99 2.69
C HIS A 450 -24.09 -25.14 3.32
N GLY A 451 -25.13 -24.62 2.68
CA GLY A 451 -26.52 -24.78 3.11
C GLY A 451 -26.96 -26.24 3.19
N MET A 452 -26.63 -27.06 2.17
CA MET A 452 -26.86 -28.51 2.19
C MET A 452 -26.11 -29.18 3.36
N LEU A 453 -24.85 -28.80 3.60
CA LEU A 453 -24.07 -29.36 4.70
C LEU A 453 -24.66 -28.98 6.06
N GLU A 454 -25.19 -27.78 6.20
CA GLU A 454 -25.85 -27.36 7.44
C GLU A 454 -27.14 -28.15 7.70
N GLN A 455 -27.93 -28.46 6.66
CA GLN A 455 -29.09 -29.35 6.81
C GLN A 455 -28.69 -30.74 7.31
N LEU A 456 -27.56 -31.28 6.82
CA LEU A 456 -27.02 -32.54 7.32
C LEU A 456 -26.57 -32.44 8.79
N ARG A 457 -25.98 -31.32 9.21
CA ARG A 457 -25.63 -31.07 10.62
C ARG A 457 -26.87 -30.97 11.50
N GLN A 458 -27.91 -30.26 11.07
CA GLN A 458 -29.19 -30.15 11.80
C GLN A 458 -29.86 -31.51 11.96
N LYS A 459 -29.85 -32.34 10.92
CA LYS A 459 -30.33 -33.72 11.00
C LYS A 459 -29.50 -34.52 12.01
N ALA A 460 -28.18 -34.46 11.93
CA ALA A 460 -27.28 -35.14 12.86
C ALA A 460 -27.48 -34.70 14.33
N GLU A 461 -27.73 -33.41 14.56
CA GLU A 461 -28.06 -32.85 15.87
C GLU A 461 -29.38 -33.40 16.41
N SER A 462 -30.41 -33.50 15.56
CA SER A 462 -31.71 -34.06 15.96
C SER A 462 -31.67 -35.56 16.24
N GLU A 463 -30.87 -36.31 15.46
CA GLU A 463 -30.73 -37.76 15.55
C GLU A 463 -29.61 -38.19 16.52
N LYS A 464 -28.85 -37.24 17.08
CA LYS A 464 -27.65 -37.47 17.89
C LYS A 464 -26.62 -38.37 17.20
N THR A 465 -26.41 -38.13 15.91
CA THR A 465 -25.44 -38.85 15.07
C THR A 465 -24.27 -37.93 14.69
N ARG A 466 -23.30 -38.47 13.94
CA ARG A 466 -22.16 -37.67 13.44
C ARG A 466 -22.59 -36.74 12.31
N GLY A 467 -21.97 -35.56 12.27
CA GLY A 467 -22.09 -34.62 11.16
C GLY A 467 -21.38 -35.10 9.88
N PRO A 468 -21.56 -34.36 8.77
CA PRO A 468 -20.98 -34.73 7.48
C PRO A 468 -19.45 -34.64 7.49
N ARG A 469 -18.77 -35.64 6.94
CA ARG A 469 -17.33 -35.63 6.67
C ARG A 469 -17.08 -35.39 5.19
N ILE A 470 -16.40 -34.29 4.89
CA ILE A 470 -16.24 -33.77 3.53
C ILE A 470 -14.78 -33.78 3.15
N MET A 471 -14.47 -34.13 1.90
CA MET A 471 -13.13 -34.09 1.35
C MET A 471 -13.12 -33.29 0.04
N VAL A 472 -12.17 -32.38 -0.12
CA VAL A 472 -12.07 -31.52 -1.32
C VAL A 472 -10.95 -32.01 -2.22
N ALA A 473 -11.27 -32.28 -3.48
CA ALA A 473 -10.39 -32.85 -4.50
C ALA A 473 -10.22 -31.91 -5.70
N GLY A 474 -9.11 -32.06 -6.41
CA GLY A 474 -8.86 -31.33 -7.65
C GLY A 474 -7.38 -31.13 -7.94
N LEU A 475 -7.07 -30.70 -9.16
CA LEU A 475 -5.70 -30.41 -9.61
C LEU A 475 -5.06 -29.27 -8.78
N PRO A 476 -3.73 -29.07 -8.86
CA PRO A 476 -3.09 -27.89 -8.29
C PRO A 476 -3.75 -26.59 -8.77
N ASP A 477 -3.76 -25.56 -7.93
CA ASP A 477 -4.20 -24.20 -8.29
C ASP A 477 -5.67 -24.08 -8.77
N VAL A 478 -6.58 -24.86 -8.17
CA VAL A 478 -8.05 -24.75 -8.40
C VAL A 478 -8.83 -24.12 -7.24
N GLY A 479 -8.14 -23.71 -6.16
CA GLY A 479 -8.77 -23.04 -5.01
C GLY A 479 -9.26 -23.95 -3.87
N LYS A 480 -8.76 -25.19 -3.76
CA LYS A 480 -9.14 -26.17 -2.70
C LYS A 480 -9.05 -25.60 -1.28
N SER A 481 -7.89 -25.04 -0.92
CA SER A 481 -7.63 -24.45 0.40
C SER A 481 -8.60 -23.31 0.71
N THR A 482 -8.88 -22.46 -0.27
CA THR A 482 -9.82 -21.34 -0.16
C THR A 482 -11.24 -21.84 0.07
N LEU A 483 -11.69 -22.86 -0.67
CA LEU A 483 -13.00 -23.48 -0.45
C LEU A 483 -13.13 -24.09 0.94
N CYS A 484 -12.12 -24.85 1.38
CA CYS A 484 -12.10 -25.42 2.72
C CYS A 484 -12.21 -24.32 3.79
N ARG A 485 -11.45 -23.22 3.63
CA ARG A 485 -11.50 -22.05 4.52
C ARG A 485 -12.89 -21.43 4.58
N MET A 486 -13.55 -21.23 3.44
CA MET A 486 -14.92 -20.71 3.38
C MET A 486 -15.92 -21.62 4.11
N LEU A 487 -15.88 -22.93 3.83
CA LEU A 487 -16.80 -23.90 4.43
C LEU A 487 -16.72 -23.94 5.97
N VAL A 488 -15.50 -23.90 6.53
CA VAL A 488 -15.31 -23.89 7.99
C VAL A 488 -15.62 -22.53 8.61
N ASN A 489 -15.33 -21.42 7.91
CA ASN A 489 -15.68 -20.07 8.36
C ASN A 489 -17.19 -19.87 8.45
N TRP A 490 -17.94 -20.27 7.41
CA TRP A 490 -19.40 -20.19 7.42
C TRP A 490 -20.01 -21.07 8.51
N ALA A 491 -19.49 -22.28 8.72
CA ALA A 491 -19.94 -23.14 9.82
C ALA A 491 -19.68 -22.50 11.19
N ALA A 492 -18.50 -21.89 11.39
CA ALA A 492 -18.18 -21.17 12.62
C ALA A 492 -19.08 -19.94 12.85
N ARG A 493 -19.49 -19.23 11.78
CA ARG A 493 -20.48 -18.13 11.85
C ARG A 493 -21.84 -18.60 12.36
N LEU A 494 -22.26 -19.81 11.99
CA LEU A 494 -23.47 -20.45 12.52
C LEU A 494 -23.27 -21.08 13.90
N GLY A 495 -22.13 -20.83 14.55
CA GLY A 495 -21.82 -21.35 15.87
C GLY A 495 -21.46 -22.83 15.89
N ARG A 496 -21.20 -23.48 14.75
CA ARG A 496 -20.66 -24.85 14.67
C ARG A 496 -19.15 -24.86 14.99
N THR A 497 -18.59 -26.03 15.27
CA THR A 497 -17.16 -26.22 15.55
C THR A 497 -16.56 -27.34 14.69
N PRO A 498 -16.50 -27.17 13.35
CA PRO A 498 -15.98 -28.22 12.46
C PRO A 498 -14.49 -28.45 12.69
N ILE A 499 -14.03 -29.67 12.41
CA ILE A 499 -12.59 -29.99 12.39
C ILE A 499 -12.06 -29.79 10.98
N LEU A 500 -11.09 -28.89 10.82
CA LEU A 500 -10.31 -28.75 9.58
C LEU A 500 -9.14 -29.73 9.64
N VAL A 501 -9.00 -30.57 8.63
CA VAL A 501 -7.84 -31.45 8.43
C VAL A 501 -7.14 -30.98 7.16
N ASP A 502 -5.88 -30.58 7.28
CA ASP A 502 -5.05 -30.14 6.17
C ASP A 502 -3.95 -31.16 5.87
N LEU A 503 -4.12 -31.87 4.76
CA LEU A 503 -3.21 -32.90 4.29
C LEU A 503 -2.25 -32.39 3.19
N ASP A 504 -2.32 -31.10 2.82
CA ASP A 504 -1.37 -30.52 1.88
C ASP A 504 -0.05 -30.18 2.59
N VAL A 505 0.90 -31.13 2.53
CA VAL A 505 2.24 -30.97 3.11
C VAL A 505 3.05 -29.84 2.44
N GLY A 506 2.66 -29.39 1.25
CA GLY A 506 3.35 -28.32 0.53
C GLY A 506 2.84 -26.92 0.87
N GLN A 507 1.54 -26.78 1.15
CA GLN A 507 0.86 -25.50 1.45
C GLN A 507 -0.16 -25.67 2.60
N ASN A 508 0.34 -26.00 3.78
CA ASN A 508 -0.50 -26.24 4.96
C ASN A 508 -1.01 -24.91 5.56
N GLN A 509 -2.31 -24.85 5.89
CA GLN A 509 -2.94 -23.66 6.49
C GLN A 509 -2.88 -23.62 8.03
N VAL A 510 -2.57 -24.75 8.67
CA VAL A 510 -2.60 -24.94 10.13
C VAL A 510 -1.18 -25.02 10.71
N SER A 511 -0.20 -25.46 9.92
CA SER A 511 1.18 -25.66 10.39
C SER A 511 2.17 -25.30 9.28
N ILE A 512 3.46 -25.43 9.56
CA ILE A 512 4.52 -25.21 8.58
C ILE A 512 4.51 -26.30 7.48
N PRO A 513 5.15 -26.04 6.32
CA PRO A 513 5.35 -27.05 5.27
C PRO A 513 6.06 -28.31 5.79
N GLY A 514 5.81 -29.46 5.16
CA GLY A 514 6.33 -30.75 5.58
C GLY A 514 5.52 -31.42 6.70
N THR A 515 4.31 -30.94 6.98
CA THR A 515 3.47 -31.45 8.06
C THR A 515 2.05 -31.76 7.60
N ILE A 516 1.43 -32.72 8.29
CA ILE A 516 0.00 -33.00 8.20
C ILE A 516 -0.64 -32.49 9.49
N ALA A 517 -1.71 -31.71 9.38
CA ALA A 517 -2.25 -31.01 10.54
C ALA A 517 -3.78 -31.05 10.61
N SER A 518 -4.33 -30.94 11.82
CA SER A 518 -5.76 -30.72 12.03
C SER A 518 -6.04 -29.81 13.22
N MET A 519 -7.17 -29.10 13.16
CA MET A 519 -7.57 -28.13 14.18
C MET A 519 -9.09 -27.99 14.25
N VAL A 520 -9.62 -27.72 15.44
CA VAL A 520 -11.03 -27.39 15.64
C VAL A 520 -11.24 -25.90 15.34
N ILE A 521 -12.10 -25.57 14.38
CA ILE A 521 -12.40 -24.18 14.03
C ILE A 521 -13.57 -23.70 14.90
N ARG A 522 -13.27 -22.83 15.86
CA ARG A 522 -14.28 -22.28 16.79
C ARG A 522 -14.80 -20.90 16.40
N ARG A 523 -14.01 -20.16 15.62
CA ARG A 523 -14.30 -18.80 15.15
C ARG A 523 -13.82 -18.67 13.72
N PRO A 524 -14.43 -17.78 12.91
CA PRO A 524 -13.91 -17.47 11.59
C PRO A 524 -12.46 -16.99 11.65
N ALA A 525 -11.69 -17.27 10.61
CA ALA A 525 -10.34 -16.76 10.45
C ALA A 525 -10.32 -15.23 10.52
N SER A 526 -9.32 -14.65 11.18
CA SER A 526 -8.98 -13.23 11.02
C SER A 526 -8.66 -12.94 9.55
N VAL A 527 -9.01 -11.75 9.10
CA VAL A 527 -8.67 -11.27 7.75
C VAL A 527 -7.16 -11.19 7.58
N GLU A 528 -6.47 -10.60 8.56
CA GLU A 528 -5.04 -10.33 8.51
C GLU A 528 -4.22 -11.52 9.00
N GLU A 529 -4.63 -12.15 10.11
CA GLU A 529 -3.84 -13.18 10.80
C GLU A 529 -4.23 -14.61 10.44
N GLY A 530 -5.31 -14.82 9.68
CA GLY A 530 -5.80 -16.15 9.36
C GLY A 530 -6.43 -16.87 10.56
N PHE A 531 -6.32 -18.20 10.61
CA PHE A 531 -6.91 -18.98 11.69
C PHE A 531 -6.13 -18.82 12.99
N ARG A 532 -6.86 -18.62 14.10
CA ARG A 532 -6.24 -18.67 15.43
C ARG A 532 -5.87 -20.10 15.75
N ILE A 533 -4.57 -20.36 15.91
CA ILE A 533 -4.06 -21.72 16.10
C ILE A 533 -4.18 -22.13 17.56
N GLU A 534 -5.16 -22.97 17.87
CA GLU A 534 -5.44 -23.45 19.23
C GLU A 534 -5.42 -24.99 19.27
N MET A 535 -4.49 -25.55 20.05
CA MET A 535 -4.35 -27.01 20.26
C MET A 535 -4.39 -27.85 18.96
N PRO A 536 -3.59 -27.51 17.93
CA PRO A 536 -3.57 -28.29 16.70
C PRO A 536 -3.01 -29.71 16.96
N LEU A 537 -3.45 -30.67 16.15
CA LEU A 537 -2.74 -31.94 15.97
C LEU A 537 -1.83 -31.76 14.77
N VAL A 538 -0.54 -31.97 14.92
CA VAL A 538 0.47 -31.78 13.88
C VAL A 538 1.39 -32.98 13.89
N PHE A 539 1.55 -33.61 12.73
CA PHE A 539 2.37 -34.79 12.53
C PHE A 539 3.48 -34.47 11.55
N HIS A 540 4.68 -34.99 11.83
CA HIS A 540 5.84 -34.83 10.97
C HIS A 540 5.69 -35.72 9.74
N TYR A 541 5.81 -35.14 8.54
CA TYR A 541 6.01 -35.88 7.30
C TYR A 541 7.41 -35.64 6.72
N GLY A 542 7.92 -34.42 6.82
CA GLY A 542 9.31 -34.08 6.53
C GLY A 542 9.61 -33.67 5.09
N TYR A 543 8.74 -34.01 4.13
CA TYR A 543 8.91 -33.69 2.70
C TYR A 543 7.90 -32.68 2.16
N LYS A 544 8.23 -32.01 1.06
CA LYS A 544 7.40 -30.96 0.43
C LYS A 544 6.26 -31.51 -0.44
N THR A 545 6.31 -32.79 -0.81
CA THR A 545 5.32 -33.45 -1.66
C THR A 545 5.05 -34.88 -1.15
N PRO A 546 3.80 -35.38 -1.24
CA PRO A 546 3.48 -36.75 -0.82
C PRO A 546 4.17 -37.84 -1.64
N GLY A 547 4.58 -37.52 -2.88
CA GLY A 547 5.20 -38.48 -3.79
C GLY A 547 6.60 -38.95 -3.35
N GLU A 548 7.30 -38.21 -2.49
CA GLU A 548 8.62 -38.63 -1.97
C GLU A 548 8.52 -39.92 -1.16
N ASN A 549 7.44 -40.09 -0.38
CA ASN A 549 7.22 -41.28 0.45
C ASN A 549 5.72 -41.49 0.72
N ILE A 550 5.02 -42.03 -0.28
CA ILE A 550 3.56 -42.23 -0.21
C ILE A 550 3.15 -43.22 0.88
N GLY A 551 3.99 -44.21 1.17
CA GLY A 551 3.77 -45.20 2.23
C GLY A 551 3.73 -44.55 3.60
N LEU A 552 4.76 -43.75 3.92
CA LEU A 552 4.81 -42.95 5.14
C LEU A 552 3.63 -41.97 5.24
N TYR A 553 3.33 -41.28 4.14
CA TYR A 553 2.22 -40.33 4.09
C TYR A 553 0.90 -40.99 4.48
N ASN A 554 0.58 -42.16 3.90
CA ASN A 554 -0.64 -42.91 4.22
C ASN A 554 -0.69 -43.41 5.66
N GLU A 555 0.45 -43.79 6.24
CA GLU A 555 0.55 -44.26 7.63
C GLU A 555 0.30 -43.13 8.64
N ILE A 556 0.86 -41.94 8.37
CA ILE A 556 0.60 -40.73 9.15
C ILE A 556 -0.87 -40.30 9.00
N VAL A 557 -1.43 -40.34 7.79
CA VAL A 557 -2.85 -40.04 7.53
C VAL A 557 -3.76 -40.95 8.35
N SER A 558 -3.50 -42.26 8.38
CA SER A 558 -4.27 -43.21 9.19
C SER A 558 -4.20 -42.87 10.69
N SER A 559 -3.00 -42.53 11.17
CA SER A 559 -2.79 -42.10 12.56
C SER A 559 -3.58 -40.82 12.86
N MET A 560 -3.47 -39.80 11.99
CA MET A 560 -4.21 -38.55 12.11
C MET A 560 -5.73 -38.80 12.14
N ALA A 561 -6.25 -39.64 11.25
CA ALA A 561 -7.67 -39.97 11.21
C ALA A 561 -8.15 -40.60 12.53
N MET A 562 -7.38 -41.52 13.11
CA MET A 562 -7.67 -42.10 14.42
C MET A 562 -7.79 -41.02 15.51
N TYR A 563 -6.81 -40.11 15.62
CA TYR A 563 -6.85 -39.05 16.64
C TYR A 563 -7.96 -38.03 16.38
N VAL A 564 -8.26 -37.71 15.12
CA VAL A 564 -9.36 -36.82 14.74
C VAL A 564 -10.71 -37.44 15.10
N ASN A 565 -10.90 -38.75 14.87
CA ASN A 565 -12.12 -39.46 15.27
C ASN A 565 -12.31 -39.42 16.78
N ILE A 566 -11.26 -39.76 17.55
CA ILE A 566 -11.29 -39.67 19.02
C ILE A 566 -11.60 -38.24 19.47
N ARG A 567 -10.97 -37.22 18.87
CA ARG A 567 -11.21 -35.80 19.21
C ARG A 567 -12.64 -35.37 18.88
N SER A 568 -13.20 -35.87 17.78
CA SER A 568 -14.56 -35.58 17.34
C SER A 568 -15.58 -36.18 18.30
N GLU A 569 -15.45 -37.46 18.64
CA GLU A 569 -16.37 -38.20 19.50
C GLU A 569 -16.40 -37.69 20.95
N ASN A 570 -15.28 -37.19 21.45
CA ASN A 570 -15.20 -36.64 22.81
C ASN A 570 -15.91 -35.28 22.98
N VAL A 571 -16.28 -34.61 21.89
CA VAL A 571 -16.93 -33.29 21.92
C VAL A 571 -18.15 -33.31 21.01
N GLU A 572 -19.34 -33.47 21.59
CA GLU A 572 -20.63 -33.57 20.87
C GLU A 572 -20.79 -32.47 19.81
N LYS A 573 -20.44 -31.23 20.14
CA LYS A 573 -20.52 -30.11 19.20
C LYS A 573 -19.62 -30.30 17.98
N SER A 574 -18.40 -30.83 18.15
CA SER A 574 -17.48 -31.14 17.06
C SER A 574 -17.96 -32.34 16.26
N LEU A 575 -18.49 -33.37 16.93
CA LEU A 575 -19.08 -34.55 16.31
C LEU A 575 -20.18 -34.17 15.31
N ILE A 576 -21.13 -33.34 15.74
CA ILE A 576 -22.25 -32.84 14.92
C ILE A 576 -21.77 -31.88 13.82
N SER A 577 -20.71 -31.09 14.08
CA SER A 577 -20.21 -30.11 13.13
C SER A 577 -19.50 -30.74 11.92
N GLY A 578 -18.98 -31.95 12.09
CA GLY A 578 -18.34 -32.71 11.04
C GLY A 578 -16.88 -32.32 10.77
N ILE A 579 -16.33 -32.86 9.69
CA ILE A 579 -14.91 -32.75 9.32
C ILE A 579 -14.80 -32.21 7.89
N VAL A 580 -13.85 -31.31 7.65
CA VAL A 580 -13.48 -30.83 6.32
C VAL A 580 -12.03 -31.18 6.06
N VAL A 581 -11.78 -32.02 5.05
CA VAL A 581 -10.45 -32.51 4.67
C VAL A 581 -9.97 -31.77 3.41
N ASN A 582 -8.93 -30.96 3.55
CA ASN A 582 -8.19 -30.36 2.44
C ASN A 582 -7.10 -31.34 1.96
N THR A 583 -6.99 -31.55 0.65
CA THR A 583 -5.96 -32.41 0.06
C THR A 583 -4.98 -31.65 -0.81
N CYS A 584 -3.80 -32.24 -1.02
CA CYS A 584 -2.88 -31.79 -2.06
C CYS A 584 -3.45 -32.03 -3.48
N GLY A 585 -2.80 -31.43 -4.48
CA GLY A 585 -3.14 -31.62 -5.90
C GLY A 585 -2.56 -32.89 -6.56
N TYR A 586 -1.95 -33.80 -5.80
CA TYR A 586 -1.32 -35.00 -6.32
C TYR A 586 -2.34 -36.13 -6.50
N ILE A 587 -3.10 -36.08 -7.60
CA ILE A 587 -4.25 -36.97 -7.87
C ILE A 587 -4.05 -37.92 -9.08
N ARG A 588 -2.80 -38.17 -9.47
CA ARG A 588 -2.46 -39.09 -10.58
C ARG A 588 -1.72 -40.31 -10.02
N GLN A 589 -1.88 -41.47 -10.69
CA GLN A 589 -1.18 -42.73 -10.37
C GLN A 589 -1.26 -43.09 -8.87
N GLU A 590 -0.11 -43.25 -8.19
CA GLU A 590 -0.03 -43.57 -6.76
C GLU A 590 -0.73 -42.53 -5.87
N GLY A 591 -0.72 -41.26 -6.27
CA GLY A 591 -1.45 -40.19 -5.58
C GLY A 591 -2.95 -40.40 -5.56
N TYR A 592 -3.53 -41.01 -6.61
CA TYR A 592 -4.95 -41.36 -6.64
C TYR A 592 -5.30 -42.51 -5.70
N GLU A 593 -4.43 -43.51 -5.56
CA GLU A 593 -4.61 -44.59 -4.59
C GLU A 593 -4.51 -44.07 -3.14
N SER A 594 -3.55 -43.19 -2.88
CA SER A 594 -3.45 -42.48 -1.60
C SER A 594 -4.70 -41.61 -1.32
N PHE A 595 -5.23 -40.92 -2.33
CA PHE A 595 -6.48 -40.16 -2.20
C PHE A 595 -7.65 -41.07 -1.77
N LYS A 596 -7.81 -42.26 -2.37
CA LYS A 596 -8.82 -43.24 -1.95
C LYS A 596 -8.56 -43.76 -0.53
N HIS A 597 -7.31 -43.94 -0.14
CA HIS A 597 -6.93 -44.30 1.22
C HIS A 597 -7.38 -43.24 2.23
N VAL A 598 -7.15 -41.95 1.95
CA VAL A 598 -7.62 -40.83 2.78
C VAL A 598 -9.15 -40.86 2.93
N ALA A 599 -9.88 -41.04 1.82
CA ALA A 599 -11.35 -41.06 1.85
C ALA A 599 -11.89 -42.16 2.76
N LYS A 600 -11.25 -43.35 2.74
CA LYS A 600 -11.58 -44.46 3.64
C LYS A 600 -11.17 -44.19 5.08
N ALA A 601 -9.94 -43.69 5.32
CA ALA A 601 -9.43 -43.46 6.66
C ALA A 601 -10.27 -42.46 7.48
N PHE A 602 -10.83 -41.44 6.81
CA PHE A 602 -11.68 -40.44 7.44
C PHE A 602 -13.19 -40.76 7.36
N ASP A 603 -13.61 -41.91 6.84
CA ASP A 603 -15.03 -42.26 6.58
C ASP A 603 -15.80 -41.11 5.91
N VAL A 604 -15.26 -40.64 4.79
CA VAL A 604 -15.78 -39.48 4.05
C VAL A 604 -17.16 -39.80 3.46
N ASP A 605 -18.12 -38.91 3.71
CA ASP A 605 -19.49 -39.02 3.20
C ASP A 605 -19.65 -38.32 1.84
N ILE A 606 -18.93 -37.20 1.66
CA ILE A 606 -19.05 -36.33 0.48
C ILE A 606 -17.67 -35.93 -0.04
N ILE A 607 -17.41 -36.15 -1.33
CA ILE A 607 -16.24 -35.61 -2.03
C ILE A 607 -16.66 -34.46 -2.94
N ILE A 608 -16.04 -33.31 -2.75
CA ILE A 608 -16.23 -32.13 -3.61
C ILE A 608 -15.06 -32.06 -4.59
N VAL A 609 -15.34 -32.18 -5.88
CA VAL A 609 -14.35 -32.13 -6.96
C VAL A 609 -14.38 -30.77 -7.63
N LEU A 610 -13.27 -30.03 -7.56
CA LEU A 610 -13.11 -28.73 -8.21
C LEU A 610 -12.51 -28.89 -9.61
N ASP A 611 -13.21 -28.34 -10.60
CA ASP A 611 -12.76 -28.16 -11.99
C ASP A 611 -12.20 -29.45 -12.65
N SER A 612 -12.84 -30.60 -12.39
CA SER A 612 -12.43 -31.88 -12.99
C SER A 612 -13.57 -32.90 -13.10
N GLU A 613 -14.27 -32.93 -14.23
CA GLU A 613 -15.31 -33.92 -14.50
C GLU A 613 -14.76 -35.35 -14.59
N TRP A 614 -13.59 -35.52 -15.23
CA TRP A 614 -12.92 -36.82 -15.33
C TRP A 614 -12.67 -37.43 -13.94
N LEU A 615 -12.17 -36.64 -12.99
CA LEU A 615 -11.89 -37.12 -11.65
C LEU A 615 -13.19 -37.50 -10.93
N ALA A 616 -14.26 -36.69 -11.11
CA ALA A 616 -15.55 -36.97 -10.52
C ALA A 616 -16.14 -38.29 -11.03
N THR A 617 -16.18 -38.51 -12.34
CA THR A 617 -16.67 -39.76 -12.94
C THR A 617 -15.88 -40.97 -12.44
N LYS A 618 -14.56 -40.84 -12.33
CA LYS A 618 -13.71 -41.90 -11.81
C LYS A 618 -13.98 -42.21 -10.33
N LEU A 619 -14.14 -41.17 -9.50
CA LEU A 619 -14.46 -41.33 -8.08
C LEU A 619 -15.84 -41.93 -7.85
N ILE A 620 -16.84 -41.58 -8.66
CA ILE A 620 -18.17 -42.19 -8.61
C ILE A 620 -18.09 -43.70 -8.87
N SER A 621 -17.27 -44.11 -9.84
CA SER A 621 -17.04 -45.53 -10.15
C SER A 621 -16.31 -46.27 -9.02
N ASP A 622 -15.25 -45.68 -8.48
CA ASP A 622 -14.36 -46.37 -7.54
C ASP A 622 -14.84 -46.32 -6.07
N LEU A 623 -15.69 -45.35 -5.71
CA LEU A 623 -16.19 -45.11 -4.35
C LEU A 623 -17.73 -44.93 -4.36
N PRO A 624 -18.52 -45.98 -4.66
CA PRO A 624 -19.97 -45.87 -4.85
C PRO A 624 -20.74 -45.50 -3.57
N SER A 625 -20.14 -45.69 -2.39
CA SER A 625 -20.74 -45.32 -1.10
C SER A 625 -20.58 -43.84 -0.74
N VAL A 626 -19.80 -43.07 -1.51
CA VAL A 626 -19.45 -41.67 -1.22
C VAL A 626 -20.14 -40.77 -2.24
N LYS A 627 -20.82 -39.72 -1.76
CA LYS A 627 -21.48 -38.76 -2.65
C LYS A 627 -20.45 -37.83 -3.29
N VAL A 628 -20.37 -37.81 -4.62
CA VAL A 628 -19.45 -36.92 -5.35
C VAL A 628 -20.22 -35.70 -5.90
N ILE A 629 -19.69 -34.50 -5.66
CA ILE A 629 -20.25 -33.23 -6.14
C ILE A 629 -19.17 -32.49 -6.93
N THR A 630 -19.49 -32.02 -8.13
CA THR A 630 -18.59 -31.19 -8.94
C THR A 630 -18.89 -29.71 -8.74
N LEU A 631 -17.85 -28.90 -8.61
CA LEU A 631 -17.95 -27.44 -8.53
C LEU A 631 -16.97 -26.78 -9.51
N PRO A 632 -17.34 -25.64 -10.12
CA PRO A 632 -16.42 -24.85 -10.93
C PRO A 632 -15.35 -24.19 -10.05
N LYS A 633 -14.16 -23.91 -10.60
CA LYS A 633 -13.17 -23.06 -9.91
C LYS A 633 -13.55 -21.59 -10.00
N SER A 634 -13.04 -20.78 -9.08
CA SER A 634 -13.13 -19.32 -9.21
C SER A 634 -12.14 -18.81 -10.27
N GLY A 635 -12.57 -17.86 -11.11
CA GLY A 635 -11.69 -17.16 -12.05
C GLY A 635 -10.60 -16.31 -11.37
N GLY A 636 -10.73 -16.05 -10.07
CA GLY A 636 -9.71 -15.34 -9.28
C GLY A 636 -8.53 -16.20 -8.83
N VAL A 637 -8.54 -17.51 -9.13
CA VAL A 637 -7.44 -18.40 -8.75
C VAL A 637 -6.27 -18.23 -9.72
N VAL A 638 -5.11 -17.89 -9.16
CA VAL A 638 -3.87 -17.65 -9.93
C VAL A 638 -2.90 -18.83 -9.78
N PRO A 639 -2.31 -19.35 -10.87
CA PRO A 639 -1.25 -20.37 -10.81
C PRO A 639 -0.03 -19.90 -10.01
N LYS A 640 0.57 -20.78 -9.20
CA LYS A 640 1.58 -20.39 -8.19
C LYS A 640 3.02 -20.78 -8.51
N ASP A 641 3.35 -21.16 -9.74
CA ASP A 641 4.59 -21.92 -10.01
C ASP A 641 5.92 -21.23 -9.63
N ALA A 642 6.01 -19.89 -9.66
CA ALA A 642 7.21 -19.17 -9.19
C ALA A 642 7.16 -18.74 -7.71
N ALA A 643 6.00 -18.81 -7.05
CA ALA A 643 5.76 -18.23 -5.71
C ALA A 643 5.59 -19.25 -4.58
N LYS A 644 5.64 -20.56 -4.89
CA LYS A 644 5.44 -21.65 -3.91
C LYS A 644 6.49 -21.65 -2.79
N ASP A 645 7.75 -21.41 -3.12
CA ASP A 645 8.82 -21.42 -2.12
C ASP A 645 8.78 -20.18 -1.22
N LYS A 646 8.47 -19.00 -1.78
CA LYS A 646 8.24 -17.78 -0.99
C LYS A 646 7.07 -17.94 -0.01
N PHE A 647 5.99 -18.59 -0.42
CA PHE A 647 4.87 -18.90 0.48
C PHE A 647 5.30 -19.83 1.64
N ARG A 648 6.06 -20.89 1.33
CA ARG A 648 6.58 -21.83 2.34
C ARG A 648 7.48 -21.12 3.34
N GLU A 649 8.40 -20.30 2.86
CA GLU A 649 9.29 -19.50 3.70
C GLU A 649 8.49 -18.54 4.59
N ASN A 650 7.52 -17.81 4.03
CA ASN A 650 6.66 -16.90 4.77
C ASN A 650 5.87 -17.63 5.87
N LYS A 651 5.37 -18.85 5.61
CA LYS A 651 4.67 -19.64 6.63
C LYS A 651 5.59 -20.10 7.77
N ILE A 652 6.84 -20.43 7.47
CA ILE A 652 7.83 -20.75 8.51
C ILE A 652 8.18 -19.48 9.31
N ARG A 653 8.36 -18.35 8.62
CA ARG A 653 8.61 -17.05 9.26
C ARG A 653 7.46 -16.65 10.18
N GLU A 654 6.21 -16.78 9.73
CA GLU A 654 5.00 -16.51 10.53
C GLU A 654 4.93 -17.40 11.79
N TYR A 655 5.41 -18.64 11.73
CA TYR A 655 5.46 -19.50 12.92
C TYR A 655 6.42 -18.97 14.00
N PHE A 656 7.58 -18.41 13.62
CA PHE A 656 8.57 -17.90 14.58
C PHE A 656 8.34 -16.45 15.00
N TYR A 657 7.91 -15.60 14.06
CA TYR A 657 7.81 -14.15 14.23
C TYR A 657 6.37 -13.64 14.32
N GLY A 658 5.38 -14.49 14.04
CA GLY A 658 3.98 -14.09 13.93
C GLY A 658 3.67 -13.38 12.61
N PRO A 659 2.37 -13.18 12.29
CA PRO A 659 1.94 -12.60 11.01
C PRO A 659 2.31 -11.13 10.84
N LYS A 660 2.54 -10.40 11.95
CA LYS A 660 2.93 -8.99 11.97
C LYS A 660 4.32 -8.76 12.59
N ASN A 661 5.18 -9.78 12.62
CA ASN A 661 6.46 -9.74 13.35
C ASN A 661 6.30 -9.33 14.82
N ASN A 662 5.21 -9.76 15.44
CA ASN A 662 4.82 -9.43 16.82
C ASN A 662 5.30 -10.45 17.85
N ILE A 663 5.90 -11.56 17.41
CA ILE A 663 6.50 -12.58 18.26
C ILE A 663 8.02 -12.47 18.15
N CYS A 664 8.72 -12.55 19.28
CA CYS A 664 10.18 -12.55 19.33
C CYS A 664 10.67 -13.97 19.61
N PRO A 665 11.18 -14.70 18.61
CA PRO A 665 11.76 -16.02 18.85
C PRO A 665 13.07 -15.89 19.63
N HIS A 666 13.48 -17.01 20.23
CA HIS A 666 14.70 -17.14 21.01
C HIS A 666 15.77 -17.88 20.22
N VAL A 667 17.02 -17.47 20.42
CA VAL A 667 18.20 -18.18 19.95
C VAL A 667 18.95 -18.71 21.16
N PHE A 668 19.19 -20.02 21.20
CA PHE A 668 19.97 -20.64 22.27
C PHE A 668 20.86 -21.77 21.74
N THR A 669 21.89 -22.09 22.50
CA THR A 669 22.86 -23.14 22.16
C THR A 669 22.61 -24.39 22.99
N ILE A 670 22.76 -25.56 22.38
CA ILE A 670 22.56 -26.87 23.01
C ILE A 670 23.69 -27.83 22.65
N GLU A 671 24.14 -28.63 23.60
CA GLU A 671 25.19 -29.65 23.38
C GLU A 671 24.65 -30.87 22.62
N PHE A 672 25.50 -31.49 21.79
CA PHE A 672 25.15 -32.69 21.02
C PHE A 672 24.68 -33.84 21.91
N ASN A 673 25.23 -33.96 23.13
CA ASN A 673 24.89 -35.03 24.06
C ASN A 673 23.51 -34.88 24.71
N GLU A 674 22.93 -33.68 24.69
CA GLU A 674 21.60 -33.43 25.25
C GLU A 674 20.47 -33.86 24.30
N ILE A 675 20.75 -34.01 23.00
CA ILE A 675 19.74 -34.24 21.97
C ILE A 675 19.89 -35.60 21.29
N LYS A 676 18.77 -36.11 20.80
CA LYS A 676 18.72 -37.27 19.91
C LYS A 676 17.99 -36.88 18.64
N MET A 677 18.67 -36.97 17.51
CA MET A 677 18.11 -36.62 16.21
C MET A 677 17.84 -37.87 15.38
N TYR A 678 16.70 -37.86 14.69
CA TYR A 678 16.28 -38.93 13.81
C TYR A 678 15.84 -38.37 12.47
N LYS A 679 16.01 -39.15 11.41
CA LYS A 679 15.39 -38.93 10.10
C LYS A 679 14.54 -40.13 9.75
N ILE A 680 13.38 -39.85 9.17
CA ILE A 680 12.43 -40.88 8.75
C ILE A 680 12.68 -41.15 7.27
N GLY A 681 12.79 -42.43 6.93
CA GLY A 681 13.03 -42.89 5.57
C GLY A 681 14.51 -43.08 5.26
N ALA A 682 14.82 -44.17 4.55
CA ALA A 682 16.14 -44.42 3.97
C ALA A 682 16.25 -43.76 2.58
N PRO A 683 17.45 -43.30 2.16
CA PRO A 683 17.67 -42.85 0.79
C PRO A 683 17.28 -43.95 -0.21
N GLN A 684 16.64 -43.56 -1.33
CA GLN A 684 16.25 -44.51 -2.38
C GLN A 684 17.50 -45.20 -2.92
N ILE A 685 17.58 -46.52 -2.71
CA ILE A 685 18.61 -47.36 -3.31
C ILE A 685 18.10 -47.71 -4.72
N PRO A 686 18.83 -47.42 -5.81
CA PRO A 686 18.43 -47.80 -7.15
C PRO A 686 18.22 -49.31 -7.26
N ASP A 687 17.21 -49.75 -8.01
CA ASP A 687 16.89 -51.18 -8.19
C ASP A 687 18.09 -51.99 -8.71
N SER A 688 19.03 -51.34 -9.41
CA SER A 688 20.30 -51.92 -9.88
C SER A 688 21.24 -52.39 -8.77
N CYS A 689 21.04 -51.92 -7.54
CA CYS A 689 21.85 -52.27 -6.37
C CYS A 689 21.18 -53.37 -5.53
N LEU A 690 20.01 -53.87 -5.92
CA LEU A 690 19.31 -54.97 -5.24
C LEU A 690 19.66 -56.32 -5.90
N PRO A 691 19.94 -57.38 -5.11
CA PRO A 691 20.11 -58.72 -5.63
C PRO A 691 18.87 -59.19 -6.41
N ALA A 692 19.08 -59.92 -7.51
CA ALA A 692 17.99 -60.38 -8.37
C ALA A 692 16.91 -61.15 -7.58
N GLY A 693 15.67 -60.66 -7.64
CA GLY A 693 14.51 -61.25 -6.96
C GLY A 693 14.23 -60.72 -5.54
N MET A 694 15.06 -59.80 -5.01
CA MET A 694 14.85 -59.23 -3.68
C MET A 694 14.03 -57.93 -3.75
N ILE A 695 12.80 -57.96 -3.26
CA ILE A 695 11.95 -56.76 -3.05
C ILE A 695 12.14 -56.30 -1.61
N LEU A 696 12.65 -55.09 -1.39
CA LEU A 696 12.77 -54.52 -0.04
C LEU A 696 11.36 -54.30 0.55
N LYS A 697 10.98 -55.06 1.58
CA LYS A 697 9.79 -54.76 2.40
C LYS A 697 10.07 -53.53 3.27
N ASN A 698 9.35 -52.43 3.02
CA ASN A 698 9.27 -51.21 3.85
C ASN A 698 10.60 -50.62 4.39
N PRO A 699 11.60 -50.31 3.55
CA PRO A 699 12.76 -49.53 4.00
C PRO A 699 12.40 -48.05 4.29
N TYR A 700 11.26 -47.57 3.79
CA TYR A 700 10.89 -46.15 3.75
C TYR A 700 10.25 -45.60 5.03
N ASN A 701 9.84 -46.44 5.98
CA ASN A 701 9.27 -46.00 7.27
C ASN A 701 10.25 -46.20 8.44
N LYS A 702 11.51 -46.53 8.14
CA LYS A 702 12.54 -46.72 9.18
C LYS A 702 12.94 -45.38 9.78
N ILE A 703 13.08 -45.40 11.10
CA ILE A 703 13.55 -44.29 11.90
C ILE A 703 15.06 -44.47 12.07
N LEU A 704 15.83 -43.56 11.49
CA LEU A 704 17.30 -43.64 11.47
C LEU A 704 17.90 -42.58 12.39
N PRO A 705 18.73 -42.95 13.37
CA PRO A 705 19.45 -41.97 14.18
C PRO A 705 20.45 -41.22 13.30
N ILE A 706 20.51 -39.90 13.46
CA ILE A 706 21.44 -39.01 12.75
C ILE A 706 22.28 -38.23 13.76
N ALA A 707 23.59 -38.16 13.50
CA ALA A 707 24.50 -37.32 14.27
C ALA A 707 24.41 -35.84 13.81
N PRO A 708 24.54 -34.87 14.73
CA PRO A 708 24.70 -33.47 14.36
C PRO A 708 25.87 -33.25 13.40
N SER A 709 25.64 -32.51 12.32
CA SER A 709 26.68 -32.17 11.33
C SER A 709 26.37 -30.84 10.65
N ALA A 710 27.37 -30.23 10.00
CA ALA A 710 27.23 -28.97 9.28
C ALA A 710 26.15 -29.01 8.18
N ALA A 711 25.79 -30.19 7.68
CA ALA A 711 24.70 -30.37 6.71
C ALA A 711 23.32 -30.01 7.26
N LEU A 712 23.15 -29.95 8.59
CA LEU A 712 21.88 -29.61 9.23
C LEU A 712 21.61 -28.11 9.31
N VAL A 713 22.58 -27.26 8.96
CA VAL A 713 22.38 -25.80 8.98
C VAL A 713 21.18 -25.44 8.08
N HIS A 714 20.31 -24.58 8.59
CA HIS A 714 19.04 -24.15 8.00
C HIS A 714 17.93 -25.20 7.95
N HIS A 715 18.17 -26.45 8.36
CA HIS A 715 17.09 -27.44 8.45
C HIS A 715 16.11 -27.10 9.57
N VAL A 716 14.82 -27.28 9.26
CA VAL A 716 13.75 -27.28 10.26
C VAL A 716 13.74 -28.64 10.95
N LEU A 717 13.74 -28.62 12.29
CA LEU A 717 13.62 -29.81 13.14
C LEU A 717 12.27 -29.81 13.85
N SER A 718 11.59 -30.95 13.84
CA SER A 718 10.36 -31.15 14.60
C SER A 718 10.67 -31.66 16.00
N VAL A 719 10.05 -31.06 17.01
CA VAL A 719 10.18 -31.46 18.41
C VAL A 719 9.07 -32.46 18.72
N SER A 720 9.43 -33.71 19.00
CA SER A 720 8.46 -34.77 19.27
C SER A 720 7.76 -34.57 20.62
N SER A 721 6.50 -35.01 20.75
CA SER A 721 5.85 -35.19 22.05
C SER A 721 6.17 -36.53 22.72
N SER A 722 6.76 -37.48 21.98
CA SER A 722 7.15 -38.80 22.47
C SER A 722 8.58 -38.80 23.01
N ASN A 723 8.81 -39.54 24.09
CA ASN A 723 10.16 -39.88 24.58
C ASN A 723 10.69 -41.19 23.96
N ASP A 724 9.82 -41.92 23.26
CA ASP A 724 10.12 -43.18 22.60
C ASP A 724 10.38 -42.95 21.10
N PRO A 725 11.59 -43.26 20.59
CA PRO A 725 11.93 -43.15 19.17
C PRO A 725 11.05 -43.99 18.25
N GLU A 726 10.49 -45.11 18.71
CA GLU A 726 9.68 -45.99 17.85
C GLU A 726 8.29 -45.39 17.56
N GLN A 727 7.83 -44.46 18.41
CA GLN A 727 6.50 -43.84 18.30
C GLN A 727 6.50 -42.49 17.57
N LEU A 728 7.61 -42.09 16.95
CA LEU A 728 7.73 -40.75 16.33
C LEU A 728 6.73 -40.50 15.20
N LEU A 729 6.34 -41.54 14.46
CA LEU A 729 5.43 -41.43 13.32
C LEU A 729 3.95 -41.25 13.73
N ALA A 730 3.59 -41.74 14.92
CA ALA A 730 2.20 -41.85 15.37
C ALA A 730 1.85 -40.87 16.50
N LYS A 731 2.71 -39.87 16.76
CA LYS A 731 2.54 -38.92 17.86
C LYS A 731 2.55 -37.47 17.38
N ASN A 732 1.83 -36.64 18.12
CA ASN A 732 1.76 -35.21 17.90
C ASN A 732 3.14 -34.54 18.07
N LEU A 733 3.35 -33.41 17.43
CA LEU A 733 4.53 -32.57 17.65
C LEU A 733 4.26 -31.53 18.74
N LEU A 734 5.33 -31.15 19.48
CA LEU A 734 5.31 -30.02 20.40
C LEU A 734 5.55 -28.68 19.69
N GLY A 735 6.23 -28.72 18.53
CA GLY A 735 6.57 -27.55 17.74
C GLY A 735 7.80 -27.80 16.86
N PHE A 736 8.39 -26.70 16.38
CA PHE A 736 9.53 -26.68 15.47
C PHE A 736 10.65 -25.76 15.95
N VAL A 737 11.87 -26.10 15.56
CA VAL A 737 13.08 -25.28 15.73
C VAL A 737 13.89 -25.26 14.43
N VAL A 738 14.75 -24.28 14.24
CA VAL A 738 15.64 -24.21 13.07
C VAL A 738 17.09 -24.18 13.52
N VAL A 739 17.93 -24.97 12.86
CA VAL A 739 19.37 -24.95 13.11
C VAL A 739 19.98 -23.74 12.43
N GLN A 740 20.48 -22.77 13.21
CA GLN A 740 21.17 -21.60 12.68
C GLN A 740 22.66 -21.86 12.48
N HIS A 741 23.28 -22.62 13.39
CA HIS A 741 24.71 -22.91 13.35
C HIS A 741 25.02 -24.25 13.98
N VAL A 742 26.08 -24.91 13.50
CA VAL A 742 26.62 -26.17 14.03
C VAL A 742 28.10 -25.95 14.34
N ASP A 743 28.48 -26.01 15.60
CA ASP A 743 29.88 -25.91 16.04
C ASP A 743 30.39 -27.33 16.35
N SER A 744 31.12 -27.92 15.41
CA SER A 744 31.67 -29.28 15.52
C SER A 744 32.76 -29.39 16.58
N ASP A 745 33.54 -28.31 16.81
CA ASP A 745 34.65 -28.30 17.76
C ASP A 745 34.12 -28.27 19.20
N LYS A 746 33.12 -27.40 19.46
CA LYS A 746 32.45 -27.33 20.76
C LYS A 746 31.36 -28.37 20.93
N ARG A 747 31.01 -29.12 19.88
CA ARG A 747 29.90 -30.09 19.84
C ARG A 747 28.56 -29.47 20.26
N THR A 748 28.21 -28.33 19.67
CA THR A 748 26.98 -27.60 19.97
C THR A 748 26.18 -27.21 18.74
N LEU A 749 24.85 -27.11 18.91
CA LEU A 749 23.91 -26.55 17.92
C LEU A 749 23.37 -25.22 18.43
N THR A 750 23.30 -24.21 17.57
CA THR A 750 22.55 -22.99 17.82
C THR A 750 21.19 -23.10 17.15
N LEU A 751 20.12 -23.01 17.94
CA LEU A 751 18.76 -23.21 17.49
C LEU A 751 17.94 -21.91 17.61
N LEU A 752 17.16 -21.62 16.58
CA LEU A 752 16.05 -20.66 16.63
C LEU A 752 14.78 -21.41 17.08
N ALA A 753 14.11 -20.90 18.11
CA ALA A 753 12.94 -21.52 18.71
C ALA A 753 11.89 -20.48 19.14
N PRO A 754 10.60 -20.82 19.17
CA PRO A 754 9.56 -19.92 19.69
C PRO A 754 9.61 -19.73 21.22
N GLN A 755 10.44 -20.51 21.93
CA GLN A 755 10.58 -20.48 23.39
C GLN A 755 12.06 -20.66 23.79
N PRO A 756 12.49 -20.17 24.97
CA PRO A 756 13.90 -20.16 25.37
C PRO A 756 14.60 -21.52 25.47
N ASN A 757 13.83 -22.62 25.58
CA ASN A 757 14.35 -23.98 25.62
C ASN A 757 13.31 -24.96 25.07
N ILE A 758 13.75 -26.09 24.54
CA ILE A 758 12.88 -27.18 24.07
C ILE A 758 12.58 -28.17 25.20
N LYS A 759 11.30 -28.48 25.40
CA LYS A 759 10.84 -29.40 26.46
C LYS A 759 11.28 -30.84 26.26
N ASN A 760 11.29 -31.29 25.01
CA ASN A 760 11.76 -32.63 24.63
C ASN A 760 12.99 -32.49 23.74
N LYS A 761 13.96 -33.38 23.93
CA LYS A 761 15.26 -33.38 23.25
C LYS A 761 15.33 -34.39 22.11
N LEU A 762 14.21 -35.05 21.82
CA LEU A 762 14.03 -35.97 20.73
C LEU A 762 13.51 -35.20 19.49
N LEU A 763 14.37 -35.05 18.49
CA LEU A 763 14.17 -34.18 17.33
C LEU A 763 14.10 -35.00 16.03
N ILE A 764 13.26 -34.57 15.09
CA ILE A 764 13.10 -35.20 13.78
C ILE A 764 13.51 -34.20 12.69
N VAL A 765 14.45 -34.60 11.83
CA VAL A 765 14.96 -33.76 10.73
C VAL A 765 13.97 -33.73 9.57
N SER A 766 13.57 -32.53 9.13
CA SER A 766 12.79 -32.32 7.90
C SER A 766 13.70 -31.91 6.75
N ASP A 767 13.35 -32.23 5.50
CA ASP A 767 14.00 -31.70 4.29
C ASP A 767 13.52 -30.27 3.95
N VAL A 768 12.72 -29.65 4.82
CA VAL A 768 12.33 -28.24 4.72
C VAL A 768 13.44 -27.37 5.32
N LEU A 769 13.84 -26.36 4.55
CA LEU A 769 14.90 -25.41 4.90
C LEU A 769 14.31 -24.03 5.20
N PHE A 770 14.95 -23.30 6.11
CA PHE A 770 14.63 -21.91 6.42
C PHE A 770 15.89 -21.11 6.74
N VAL A 771 16.07 -20.00 6.02
CA VAL A 771 17.17 -19.05 6.25
C VAL A 771 16.57 -17.80 6.89
N ASP A 772 17.05 -17.50 8.09
CA ASP A 772 16.62 -16.32 8.84
C ASP A 772 17.37 -15.07 8.34
N LEU A 773 16.81 -14.43 7.30
CA LEU A 773 17.30 -13.13 6.80
C LEU A 773 16.76 -12.04 7.72
N LYS A 774 17.62 -11.54 8.62
CA LYS A 774 17.34 -10.39 9.50
C LYS A 774 17.17 -9.10 8.73
#